data_AF-A0A842PC33-F1
#
_entry.id   AF-A0A842PC33-F1
#
_cell.length_a   1.000
_cell.length_b   1.000
_cell.length_c   1.000
_cell.angle_alpha   90.00
_cell.angle_beta   90.00
_cell.angle_gamma   90.00
#
_symmetry.space_group_name_H-M   'P 1'
#
loop_
_entity.id
_entity.type
_entity.pdbx_description
1 polymer ?
#
loop_
_entity_poly.entity_id
_entity_poly.type
_entity_poly.pdbx_seq_one_letter_code
_entity_poly.pdbx_strand_id
1 'polypeptide(L)'
;FPQYWSVDCAISPNGAMVAAIGRNLTTYSDGNVTYRDVVYGVDVATGGLQWERFVGGDNSSAWAVTWEPGGGSYTIAYNHPLPSQPNVWEGVATAYAEVDGSVFWYSPIPQNVSSLRWLPDGSYLGVGLFDPGRISFIDTAGQIQTDFGWHAVKSGSTSIPEDITAVTTTSISAPTTANQLMASAGRDGAIEIWAIDVTTFEILPYRRLGPAHVREIAVHPILDLVAIADSSGVVTVRASNGSIDRQCFHPEYGMVVYEIPFAKSVDWINDEAIVAFSDGVIIACNEFSKWSWTFDLRDHKTVGAFGRIAMHQTSNYAAISWSSNTLNTSLDGHVAIIEPMSGQFFNEWQYSESHWTMAFNDFGTILASVGQTGGVRLWNTSDPNPQNWMDDGSPYSHNGYAGVTEWMPGADLLVTAGWDKQLIMWDIQSQSQMQQITLGEEPFAFAELLNDGVIVVGTGNAQNSLTGQLEFYDIQNNSLVNSYQMNHIPRGLDVFPSDQSLVVVNHTGTMLVLKQDADGDGWVDVDDDFPNDPTQHEDSDGDGWGDDQTQPNGDHCLNTQGSSYQDRNGCPDSDGDGYSDADATWLAHPLGAADAFPNMPSQWHDTDGDSHGDEYSFTVGNDSLRVGESGDAFINDASQYRDLDGDGCGDNYTYGDDNGMRINEAGDAFISDPTQCNDFDGDGYGDNYTFTLDNAGLRVEAGDAFPMDYLAWSDLDGDGCPTSSATGLAIDLYPTDSENCDEELPFWLPVNLAILVSNDASIWYLDISWDSAADNTDIIRLEFALNNETSSPIDSEYVAIQVWTSTGAVNENLSVNPVTGNNFLHLRLTGVPDDGDSISRNWTSVWIVHSSGENTTQNGSENNTNNNLDSDGDGVIDSADNCPNEHGSVANQGCPSIINDTSNQTGNDEINPEDESTDTPAIWYVLIAVMLAGIAVLAVMGIRYNRKTDKIVEGVHSMAQPSSFAPPSTPPSPTMHLPCKKCGGFVQEVMHQENLWTWCPSCREWQDFLGKR
;
A
#
# COMPACT_ATOMS: atom_id res chain seq x y z
N PHE A 1 62.52 27.08 19.57
CA PHE A 1 63.79 26.40 19.87
C PHE A 1 63.95 25.21 18.92
N PRO A 2 64.96 25.13 18.04
CA PRO A 2 64.92 24.20 16.89
C PRO A 2 65.54 22.80 17.10
N GLN A 3 66.05 22.46 18.30
CA GLN A 3 66.79 21.22 18.55
C GLN A 3 66.30 20.41 19.75
N TYR A 4 65.17 20.80 20.35
CA TYR A 4 64.57 20.10 21.48
C TYR A 4 63.17 19.65 21.06
N TRP A 5 63.01 18.35 20.80
CA TRP A 5 61.69 17.75 20.66
C TRP A 5 61.01 17.74 22.04
N SER A 6 59.81 18.29 22.11
CA SER A 6 58.95 18.15 23.29
C SER A 6 58.23 16.82 23.19
N VAL A 7 58.28 16.00 24.24
CA VAL A 7 57.59 14.71 24.27
C VAL A 7 56.11 14.92 24.61
N ASP A 8 55.84 15.77 25.61
CA ASP A 8 54.49 16.16 26.05
C ASP A 8 54.53 17.57 26.68
N CYS A 9 53.37 18.23 26.79
CA CYS A 9 53.22 19.50 27.49
C CYS A 9 51.80 19.73 28.04
N ALA A 10 51.70 20.38 29.20
CA ALA A 10 50.43 20.66 29.85
C ALA A 10 50.33 22.12 30.33
N ILE A 11 49.11 22.68 30.27
CA ILE A 11 48.79 24.05 30.69
C ILE A 11 48.24 24.04 32.12
N SER A 12 48.64 25.00 32.94
CA SER A 12 48.17 25.15 34.32
C SER A 12 46.66 25.46 34.39
N PRO A 13 45.93 25.07 35.46
CA PRO A 13 44.47 25.23 35.53
C PRO A 13 43.98 26.69 35.44
N ASN A 14 44.85 27.65 35.77
CA ASN A 14 44.62 29.09 35.65
C ASN A 14 44.98 29.69 34.27
N GLY A 15 45.48 28.87 33.33
CA GLY A 15 45.91 29.31 31.99
C GLY A 15 47.17 30.17 31.93
N ALA A 16 47.89 30.34 33.05
CA ALA A 16 49.03 31.26 33.14
C ALA A 16 50.36 30.65 32.65
N MET A 17 50.56 29.34 32.82
CA MET A 17 51.83 28.66 32.54
C MET A 17 51.65 27.37 31.72
N VAL A 18 52.67 27.04 30.95
CA VAL A 18 52.85 25.72 30.32
C VAL A 18 54.04 25.03 30.98
N ALA A 19 53.86 23.78 31.38
CA ALA A 19 54.96 22.86 31.68
C ALA A 19 55.20 22.00 30.43
N ALA A 20 56.35 22.13 29.78
CA ALA A 20 56.71 21.39 28.58
C ALA A 20 57.96 20.53 28.81
N ILE A 21 57.89 19.24 28.47
CA ILE A 21 59.04 18.34 28.51
C ILE A 21 60.01 18.74 27.39
N GLY A 22 61.31 18.59 27.62
CA GLY A 22 62.34 18.64 26.59
C GLY A 22 63.56 17.84 27.01
N ARG A 23 64.63 17.92 26.21
CA ARG A 23 65.86 17.14 26.38
C ARG A 23 67.07 18.03 26.21
N ASN A 24 67.81 18.27 27.31
CA ASN A 24 69.01 19.10 27.32
C ASN A 24 70.28 18.23 27.18
N LEU A 25 71.33 18.79 26.58
CA LEU A 25 72.60 18.12 26.29
C LEU A 25 73.64 18.54 27.34
N THR A 26 73.95 17.63 28.27
CA THR A 26 74.86 17.88 29.39
C THR A 26 76.25 17.35 29.05
N THR A 27 77.22 18.25 28.90
CA THR A 27 78.63 17.90 28.73
C THR A 27 79.38 18.01 30.06
N TYR A 28 79.94 16.90 30.54
CA TYR A 28 80.71 16.85 31.79
C TYR A 28 82.17 17.30 31.58
N SER A 29 82.87 17.55 32.68
CA SER A 29 84.26 18.03 32.70
C SER A 29 85.31 17.02 32.20
N ASP A 30 84.93 15.78 31.97
CA ASP A 30 85.75 14.73 31.34
C ASP A 30 85.56 14.65 29.81
N GLY A 31 84.61 15.41 29.25
CA GLY A 31 84.25 15.41 27.84
C GLY A 31 83.13 14.43 27.46
N ASN A 32 82.57 13.65 28.40
CA ASN A 32 81.39 12.84 28.15
C ASN A 32 80.15 13.72 27.97
N VAL A 33 79.22 13.26 27.14
CA VAL A 33 77.96 13.94 26.82
C VAL A 33 76.79 13.00 27.14
N THR A 34 75.89 13.42 28.01
CA THR A 34 74.59 12.75 28.23
C THR A 34 73.45 13.63 27.76
N TYR A 35 72.38 12.99 27.32
CA TYR A 35 71.08 13.65 27.20
C TYR A 35 70.36 13.51 28.54
N ARG A 36 69.78 14.59 29.04
CA ARG A 36 68.96 14.55 30.25
C ARG A 36 67.66 15.29 30.00
N ASP A 37 66.56 14.65 30.41
CA ASP A 37 65.25 15.25 30.24
C ASP A 37 65.00 16.35 31.26
N VAL A 38 64.29 17.37 30.80
CA VAL A 38 64.05 18.62 31.51
C VAL A 38 62.59 19.02 31.33
N VAL A 39 62.07 19.78 32.28
CA VAL A 39 60.78 20.44 32.17
C VAL A 39 60.99 21.95 32.19
N TYR A 40 60.37 22.61 31.21
CA TYR A 40 60.40 24.05 31.00
C TYR A 40 59.06 24.65 31.43
N GLY A 41 59.10 25.61 32.36
CA GLY A 41 57.95 26.42 32.74
C GLY A 41 57.92 27.69 31.91
N VAL A 42 56.93 27.84 31.03
CA VAL A 42 56.80 28.98 30.11
C VAL A 42 55.53 29.77 30.46
N ASP A 43 55.65 31.08 30.61
CA ASP A 43 54.51 31.97 30.80
C ASP A 43 53.72 32.13 29.49
N VAL A 44 52.40 31.89 29.55
CA VAL A 44 51.52 31.85 28.37
C VAL A 44 51.33 33.23 27.74
N ALA A 45 51.32 34.31 28.54
CA ALA A 45 51.04 35.66 28.06
C ALA A 45 52.22 36.31 27.33
N THR A 46 53.46 35.92 27.68
CA THR A 46 54.70 36.50 27.16
C THR A 46 55.53 35.54 26.31
N GLY A 47 55.28 34.23 26.39
CA GLY A 47 56.15 33.18 25.86
C GLY A 47 57.51 33.09 26.59
N GLY A 48 57.65 33.74 27.75
CA GLY A 48 58.88 33.84 28.51
C GLY A 48 59.15 32.59 29.37
N LEU A 49 60.34 32.02 29.24
CA LEU A 49 60.82 30.94 30.11
C LEU A 49 60.98 31.46 31.55
N GLN A 50 60.21 30.88 32.49
CA GLN A 50 60.25 31.20 33.92
C GLN A 50 61.24 30.31 34.69
N TRP A 51 61.26 29.00 34.38
CA TRP A 51 62.16 28.04 35.01
C TRP A 51 62.49 26.85 34.08
N GLU A 52 63.66 26.26 34.28
CA GLU A 52 64.10 24.98 33.70
C GLU A 52 64.51 24.05 34.85
N ARG A 53 64.07 22.80 34.84
CA ARG A 53 64.38 21.81 35.89
C ARG A 53 64.65 20.44 35.29
N PHE A 54 65.60 19.70 35.85
CA PHE A 54 65.90 18.34 35.39
C PHE A 54 64.89 17.32 35.92
N VAL A 55 64.45 16.43 35.03
CA VAL A 55 63.63 15.25 35.37
C VAL A 55 64.55 14.07 35.65
N GLY A 56 64.25 13.30 36.69
CA GLY A 56 64.97 12.07 37.03
C GLY A 56 66.50 12.20 37.11
N GLY A 57 67.19 11.12 36.72
CA GLY A 57 68.65 11.05 36.59
C GLY A 57 69.12 11.06 35.13
N ASP A 58 70.43 10.93 34.92
CA ASP A 58 71.06 11.12 33.60
C ASP A 58 70.76 10.00 32.57
N ASN A 59 69.99 8.97 32.97
CA ASN A 59 69.45 7.89 32.12
C ASN A 59 67.90 7.81 32.15
N SER A 60 67.21 8.79 32.76
CA SER A 60 65.74 8.82 32.80
C SER A 60 65.19 9.37 31.48
N SER A 61 64.06 8.80 31.01
CA SER A 61 63.31 9.28 29.85
C SER A 61 61.91 9.72 30.28
N ALA A 62 61.59 10.99 30.10
CA ALA A 62 60.29 11.58 30.46
C ALA A 62 59.27 11.40 29.33
N TRP A 63 58.05 10.98 29.69
CA TRP A 63 57.03 10.54 28.73
C TRP A 63 55.78 11.43 28.73
N ALA A 64 55.27 11.80 29.90
CA ALA A 64 54.07 12.63 30.03
C ALA A 64 54.16 13.62 31.20
N VAL A 65 53.41 14.71 31.11
CA VAL A 65 53.31 15.78 32.12
C VAL A 65 51.87 16.24 32.26
N THR A 66 51.43 16.55 33.48
CA THR A 66 50.13 17.19 33.73
C THR A 66 50.23 18.19 34.88
N TRP A 67 49.22 19.04 35.04
CA TRP A 67 49.01 19.81 36.25
C TRP A 67 47.99 19.17 37.17
N GLU A 68 48.19 19.31 38.48
CA GLU A 68 47.16 19.04 39.49
C GLU A 68 46.00 20.05 39.31
N PRO A 69 44.72 19.64 39.36
CA PRO A 69 43.58 20.55 39.11
C PRO A 69 43.50 21.76 40.04
N GLY A 70 44.03 21.64 41.27
CA GLY A 70 44.14 22.76 42.21
C GLY A 70 45.20 23.81 41.85
N GLY A 71 46.11 23.52 40.92
CA GLY A 71 47.29 24.33 40.61
C GLY A 71 48.38 24.23 41.68
N GLY A 72 49.51 24.92 41.49
CA GLY A 72 50.63 24.90 42.43
C GLY A 72 51.52 23.66 42.38
N SER A 73 51.09 22.57 41.73
CA SER A 73 51.93 21.41 41.42
C SER A 73 51.71 20.89 39.99
N TYR A 74 52.75 20.27 39.44
CA TYR A 74 52.68 19.47 38.22
C TYR A 74 53.34 18.12 38.43
N THR A 75 52.84 17.10 37.73
CA THR A 75 53.31 15.71 37.81
C THR A 75 53.97 15.33 36.49
N ILE A 76 55.10 14.63 36.57
CA ILE A 76 55.78 14.05 35.39
C ILE A 76 55.89 12.55 35.58
N ALA A 77 55.59 11.79 34.52
CA ALA A 77 55.87 10.36 34.42
C ALA A 77 57.15 10.14 33.59
N TYR A 78 58.08 9.34 34.11
CA TYR A 78 59.33 9.01 33.44
C TYR A 78 59.77 7.58 33.73
N ASN A 79 60.39 6.93 32.75
CA ASN A 79 60.98 5.60 32.87
C ASN A 79 62.47 5.71 33.13
N HIS A 80 63.04 4.84 33.97
CA HIS A 80 64.49 4.74 34.12
C HIS A 80 64.98 3.32 34.46
N PRO A 81 66.23 2.96 34.14
CA PRO A 81 66.79 1.68 34.55
C PRO A 81 66.97 1.62 36.08
N LEU A 82 66.69 0.46 36.66
CA LEU A 82 66.87 0.19 38.08
C LEU A 82 68.37 0.32 38.47
N PRO A 83 68.73 1.10 39.51
CA PRO A 83 70.13 1.28 39.90
C PRO A 83 70.88 -0.01 40.28
N SER A 84 70.15 -1.07 40.63
CA SER A 84 70.66 -2.40 40.95
C SER A 84 70.68 -3.36 39.76
N GLN A 85 69.89 -3.09 38.71
CA GLN A 85 69.71 -3.96 37.53
C GLN A 85 69.54 -3.11 36.26
N PRO A 86 70.63 -2.66 35.60
CA PRO A 86 70.57 -1.68 34.50
C PRO A 86 69.77 -2.08 33.24
N ASN A 87 69.35 -3.34 33.15
CA ASN A 87 68.55 -3.88 32.03
C ASN A 87 67.05 -3.98 32.38
N VAL A 88 66.66 -3.78 33.63
CA VAL A 88 65.26 -3.75 34.08
C VAL A 88 64.89 -2.29 34.32
N TRP A 89 63.75 -1.87 33.80
CA TRP A 89 63.27 -0.50 33.90
C TRP A 89 62.12 -0.42 34.91
N GLU A 90 62.08 0.67 35.66
CA GLU A 90 60.94 1.05 36.49
C GLU A 90 60.34 2.36 35.95
N GLY A 91 59.01 2.44 35.96
CA GLY A 91 58.31 3.69 35.74
C GLY A 91 58.28 4.50 37.03
N VAL A 92 58.17 5.81 36.91
CA VAL A 92 58.11 6.72 38.05
C VAL A 92 57.12 7.84 37.76
N ALA A 93 56.21 8.08 38.70
CA ALA A 93 55.49 9.35 38.79
C ALA A 93 56.15 10.23 39.86
N THR A 94 56.22 11.54 39.65
CA THR A 94 56.75 12.49 40.64
C THR A 94 56.04 13.83 40.53
N ALA A 95 55.53 14.35 41.65
CA ALA A 95 54.92 15.67 41.73
C ALA A 95 55.94 16.73 42.19
N TYR A 96 55.98 17.85 41.47
CA TYR A 96 56.88 18.98 41.69
C TYR A 96 56.10 20.24 42.00
N ALA A 97 56.56 21.02 42.96
CA ALA A 97 56.03 22.34 43.26
C ALA A 97 56.26 23.32 42.09
N GLU A 98 55.23 24.05 41.69
CA GLU A 98 55.27 25.06 40.62
C GLU A 98 56.33 26.13 40.90
N VAL A 99 56.44 26.58 42.15
CA VAL A 99 57.26 27.74 42.56
C VAL A 99 58.77 27.46 42.51
N ASP A 100 59.25 26.42 43.17
CA ASP A 100 60.70 26.16 43.34
C ASP A 100 61.18 24.83 42.72
N GLY A 101 60.29 23.87 42.47
CA GLY A 101 60.64 22.55 41.98
C GLY A 101 61.07 21.57 43.07
N SER A 102 60.76 21.86 44.33
CA SER A 102 60.76 20.85 45.39
C SER A 102 59.82 19.70 45.00
N VAL A 103 60.24 18.46 45.32
CA VAL A 103 59.42 17.27 45.10
C VAL A 103 58.47 17.12 46.28
N PHE A 104 57.16 17.02 46.01
CA PHE A 104 56.16 16.72 47.03
C PHE A 104 56.14 15.22 47.35
N TRP A 105 56.10 14.38 46.32
CA TRP A 105 56.15 12.93 46.43
C TRP A 105 56.80 12.28 45.19
N TYR A 106 57.27 11.05 45.37
CA TYR A 106 57.94 10.22 44.36
C TYR A 106 57.38 8.80 44.47
N SER A 107 56.92 8.24 43.34
CA SER A 107 56.21 6.95 43.30
C SER A 107 56.87 6.04 42.25
N PRO A 108 57.70 5.07 42.67
CA PRO A 108 58.23 4.05 41.77
C PRO A 108 57.15 3.01 41.47
N ILE A 109 56.93 2.76 40.19
CA ILE A 109 55.92 1.86 39.64
C ILE A 109 56.66 0.65 39.06
N PRO A 110 56.26 -0.61 39.37
CA PRO A 110 57.00 -1.82 38.99
C PRO A 110 56.89 -2.18 37.50
N GLN A 111 56.54 -1.21 36.66
CA GLN A 111 56.25 -1.33 35.24
C GLN A 111 56.51 0.01 34.55
N ASN A 112 56.84 0.01 33.26
CA ASN A 112 57.05 1.25 32.50
C ASN A 112 55.74 2.06 32.39
N VAL A 113 55.86 3.38 32.49
CA VAL A 113 54.77 4.36 32.33
C VAL A 113 54.76 4.97 30.93
N SER A 114 53.57 5.24 30.38
CA SER A 114 53.38 5.81 29.04
C SER A 114 52.68 7.17 29.03
N SER A 115 51.72 7.36 29.94
CA SER A 115 50.79 8.50 29.94
C SER A 115 50.26 8.74 31.36
N LEU A 116 49.75 9.94 31.66
CA LEU A 116 49.26 10.27 33.02
C LEU A 116 48.16 11.35 32.98
N ARG A 117 47.19 11.26 33.90
CA ARG A 117 46.07 12.22 34.00
C ARG A 117 45.44 12.23 35.40
N TRP A 118 45.26 13.42 36.00
CA TRP A 118 44.45 13.55 37.24
C TRP A 118 42.95 13.41 36.95
N LEU A 119 42.21 12.89 37.92
CA LEU A 119 40.76 13.12 38.00
C LEU A 119 40.47 14.63 38.15
N PRO A 120 39.37 15.16 37.61
CA PRO A 120 39.04 16.59 37.65
C PRO A 120 38.97 17.23 39.04
N ASP A 121 38.72 16.45 40.10
CA ASP A 121 38.72 16.90 41.50
C ASP A 121 40.10 16.85 42.18
N GLY A 122 41.11 16.25 41.52
CA GLY A 122 42.46 16.07 42.03
C GLY A 122 42.66 14.92 43.01
N SER A 123 41.65 14.08 43.28
CA SER A 123 41.74 13.03 44.31
C SER A 123 42.78 11.94 43.97
N TYR A 124 42.85 11.56 42.68
CA TYR A 124 43.72 10.51 42.19
C TYR A 124 44.32 10.84 40.82
N LEU A 125 45.54 10.37 40.61
CA LEU A 125 46.24 10.36 39.35
C LEU A 125 46.11 8.95 38.73
N GLY A 126 45.57 8.87 37.52
CA GLY A 126 45.69 7.70 36.67
C GLY A 126 46.99 7.75 35.88
N VAL A 127 47.70 6.64 35.80
CA VAL A 127 48.96 6.49 35.06
C VAL A 127 48.85 5.27 34.15
N GLY A 128 48.94 5.49 32.83
CA GLY A 128 48.93 4.41 31.85
C GLY A 128 50.26 3.65 31.84
N LEU A 129 50.19 2.32 31.84
CA LEU A 129 51.34 1.42 31.86
C LEU A 129 51.59 0.74 30.50
N PHE A 130 52.80 0.21 30.35
CA PHE A 130 53.35 -0.43 29.16
C PHE A 130 53.63 -1.92 29.44
N ASP A 131 53.12 -2.82 28.59
CA ASP A 131 53.28 -4.29 28.58
C ASP A 131 53.18 -4.98 29.96
N PRO A 132 51.97 -5.39 30.43
CA PRO A 132 50.63 -5.23 29.83
C PRO A 132 50.02 -3.84 30.05
N GLY A 133 49.22 -3.32 29.12
CA GLY A 133 48.51 -2.05 29.30
C GLY A 133 47.46 -2.08 30.41
N ARG A 134 47.75 -1.37 31.50
CA ARG A 134 46.90 -1.18 32.69
C ARG A 134 46.95 0.27 33.16
N ILE A 135 45.94 0.75 33.86
CA ILE A 135 45.95 2.04 34.58
C ILE A 135 46.36 1.79 36.03
N SER A 136 47.46 2.40 36.48
CA SER A 136 47.81 2.52 37.90
C SER A 136 47.15 3.75 38.51
N PHE A 137 46.65 3.64 39.75
CA PHE A 137 46.03 4.75 40.49
C PHE A 137 46.90 5.17 41.67
N ILE A 138 47.26 6.46 41.71
CA ILE A 138 48.13 7.07 42.73
C ILE A 138 47.35 8.19 43.44
N ASP A 139 47.42 8.24 44.77
CA ASP A 139 46.77 9.30 45.56
C ASP A 139 47.60 10.60 45.64
N THR A 140 47.03 11.64 46.26
CA THR A 140 47.70 12.94 46.45
C THR A 140 48.94 12.88 47.35
N ALA A 141 49.18 11.79 48.08
CA ALA A 141 50.39 11.55 48.87
C ALA A 141 51.47 10.77 48.08
N GLY A 142 51.18 10.33 46.86
CA GLY A 142 52.09 9.52 46.04
C GLY A 142 52.04 8.03 46.35
N GLN A 143 51.03 7.53 47.06
CA GLN A 143 50.86 6.10 47.29
C GLN A 143 50.08 5.47 46.14
N ILE A 144 50.66 4.43 45.51
CA ILE A 144 49.94 3.55 44.57
C ILE A 144 48.89 2.78 45.35
N GLN A 145 47.65 2.80 44.87
CA GLN A 145 46.52 2.09 45.48
C GLN A 145 46.29 0.72 44.82
N THR A 146 46.28 0.68 43.49
CA THR A 146 45.88 -0.48 42.67
C THR A 146 46.19 -0.24 41.18
N ASP A 147 46.26 -1.32 40.40
CA ASP A 147 46.42 -1.31 38.93
C ASP A 147 45.28 -2.10 38.27
N PHE A 148 44.59 -1.54 37.28
CA PHE A 148 43.41 -2.13 36.63
C PHE A 148 43.41 -2.02 35.09
N GLY A 149 42.58 -2.81 34.41
CA GLY A 149 42.33 -2.75 32.96
C GLY A 149 43.14 -3.74 32.12
N TRP A 150 42.64 -4.08 30.92
CA TRP A 150 43.16 -5.15 30.05
C TRP A 150 43.27 -4.71 28.59
N HIS A 151 44.18 -3.77 28.30
CA HIS A 151 44.54 -3.49 26.91
C HIS A 151 45.35 -4.63 26.31
N ALA A 152 44.69 -5.41 25.45
CA ALA A 152 45.17 -6.66 24.88
C ALA A 152 44.20 -7.20 23.82
N VAL A 153 44.70 -8.04 22.92
CA VAL A 153 43.85 -8.84 22.01
C VAL A 153 44.28 -10.31 22.06
N LYS A 154 43.30 -11.22 22.18
CA LYS A 154 43.53 -12.66 22.04
C LYS A 154 43.20 -13.12 20.61
N SER A 155 44.23 -13.12 19.78
CA SER A 155 44.18 -13.69 18.43
C SER A 155 44.70 -15.13 18.45
N GLY A 156 43.94 -16.06 17.85
CA GLY A 156 44.23 -17.50 17.97
C GLY A 156 44.29 -17.98 19.43
N SER A 157 45.38 -18.67 19.77
CA SER A 157 45.65 -19.22 21.12
C SER A 157 46.54 -18.34 22.00
N THR A 158 46.90 -17.13 21.56
CA THR A 158 47.81 -16.23 22.29
C THR A 158 47.16 -14.89 22.59
N SER A 159 47.06 -14.55 23.87
CA SER A 159 46.82 -13.17 24.30
C SER A 159 48.08 -12.34 24.08
N ILE A 160 47.97 -11.25 23.32
CA ILE A 160 49.03 -10.25 23.17
C ILE A 160 48.63 -9.06 24.05
N PRO A 161 49.37 -8.78 25.14
CA PRO A 161 49.21 -7.53 25.88
C PRO A 161 49.65 -6.35 25.02
N GLU A 162 48.96 -5.23 25.12
CA GLU A 162 49.26 -4.02 24.36
C GLU A 162 49.32 -2.79 25.27
N ASP A 163 50.15 -1.81 24.90
CA ASP A 163 50.43 -0.66 25.76
C ASP A 163 49.27 0.32 25.82
N ILE A 164 49.05 0.95 26.97
CA ILE A 164 48.25 2.19 27.01
C ILE A 164 49.02 3.29 26.29
N THR A 165 48.35 3.98 25.37
CA THR A 165 48.90 5.09 24.58
C THR A 165 48.46 6.46 25.12
N ALA A 166 47.27 6.53 25.74
CA ALA A 166 46.75 7.74 26.36
C ALA A 166 45.77 7.42 27.51
N VAL A 167 45.67 8.34 28.48
CA VAL A 167 44.65 8.35 29.54
C VAL A 167 43.98 9.72 29.56
N THR A 168 42.65 9.77 29.66
CA THR A 168 41.85 10.98 29.80
C THR A 168 40.79 10.84 30.89
N THR A 169 40.26 11.96 31.36
CA THR A 169 39.35 12.03 32.52
C THR A 169 38.27 13.10 32.34
N THR A 170 37.08 12.86 32.89
CA THR A 170 35.98 13.84 32.97
C THR A 170 35.11 13.56 34.18
N SER A 171 34.43 14.59 34.69
CA SER A 171 33.31 14.39 35.61
C SER A 171 32.03 14.10 34.82
N ILE A 172 31.06 13.49 35.49
CA ILE A 172 29.71 13.26 34.95
C ILE A 172 28.65 13.76 35.94
N SER A 173 27.57 14.36 35.43
CA SER A 173 26.42 14.78 36.22
C SER A 173 25.48 13.59 36.45
N ALA A 174 25.97 12.56 37.14
CA ALA A 174 25.25 11.31 37.39
C ALA A 174 24.61 11.28 38.79
N PRO A 175 23.52 10.49 38.98
CA PRO A 175 22.94 10.24 40.31
C PRO A 175 23.68 9.14 41.09
N THR A 176 24.71 8.53 40.50
CA THR A 176 25.60 7.54 41.13
C THR A 176 26.57 8.19 42.12
N THR A 177 27.10 7.41 43.06
CA THR A 177 28.19 7.88 43.93
C THR A 177 29.53 8.00 43.18
N ALA A 178 29.71 7.21 42.12
CA ALA A 178 30.71 7.46 41.09
C ALA A 178 30.39 8.77 40.34
N ASN A 179 31.25 9.76 40.52
CA ASN A 179 31.12 11.13 39.96
C ASN A 179 32.16 11.43 38.86
N GLN A 180 33.17 10.56 38.70
CA GLN A 180 34.26 10.71 37.75
C GLN A 180 34.32 9.52 36.79
N LEU A 181 34.68 9.80 35.54
CA LEU A 181 35.09 8.81 34.55
C LEU A 181 36.58 8.96 34.24
N MET A 182 37.25 7.84 34.05
CA MET A 182 38.56 7.75 33.43
C MET A 182 38.48 6.84 32.20
N ALA A 183 39.18 7.19 31.13
CA ALA A 183 39.27 6.37 29.94
C ALA A 183 40.73 6.18 29.51
N SER A 184 41.09 4.97 29.12
CA SER A 184 42.39 4.62 28.53
C SER A 184 42.23 4.16 27.09
N ALA A 185 43.19 4.48 26.24
CA ALA A 185 43.27 4.02 24.86
C ALA A 185 44.55 3.22 24.63
N GLY A 186 44.42 1.97 24.18
CA GLY A 186 45.56 1.06 24.00
C GLY A 186 46.03 0.93 22.55
N ARG A 187 47.20 0.29 22.35
CA ARG A 187 47.67 -0.10 21.01
C ARG A 187 46.82 -1.23 20.40
N ASP A 188 46.07 -1.95 21.22
CA ASP A 188 44.97 -2.82 20.77
C ASP A 188 43.87 -2.06 19.99
N GLY A 189 43.88 -0.73 20.01
CA GLY A 189 42.87 0.13 19.40
C GLY A 189 41.59 0.21 20.23
N ALA A 190 41.57 -0.40 21.42
CA ALA A 190 40.43 -0.35 22.31
C ALA A 190 40.46 0.92 23.16
N ILE A 191 39.27 1.33 23.60
CA ILE A 191 39.08 2.36 24.63
C ILE A 191 38.32 1.71 25.78
N GLU A 192 38.96 1.59 26.94
CA GLU A 192 38.32 1.16 28.18
C GLU A 192 37.87 2.40 28.96
N ILE A 193 36.62 2.41 29.44
CA ILE A 193 36.05 3.51 30.23
C ILE A 193 35.61 2.96 31.59
N TRP A 194 36.04 3.64 32.65
CA TRP A 194 35.88 3.24 34.04
C TRP A 194 35.14 4.33 34.82
N ALA A 195 34.15 3.93 35.61
CA ALA A 195 33.46 4.80 36.56
C ALA A 195 34.12 4.69 37.94
N ILE A 196 34.39 5.83 38.58
CA ILE A 196 35.19 5.91 39.80
C ILE A 196 34.39 6.64 40.89
N ASP A 197 34.16 5.95 42.01
CA ASP A 197 33.68 6.52 43.26
C ASP A 197 34.88 6.94 44.12
N VAL A 198 35.17 8.24 44.13
CA VAL A 198 36.27 8.82 44.91
C VAL A 198 36.01 8.84 46.43
N THR A 199 34.82 8.43 46.90
CA THR A 199 34.46 8.37 48.32
C THR A 199 34.66 6.99 48.94
N THR A 200 34.50 5.92 48.16
CA THR A 200 34.78 4.53 48.54
C THR A 200 36.09 4.00 47.96
N PHE A 201 36.63 4.66 46.94
CA PHE A 201 37.66 4.17 46.02
C PHE A 201 37.25 2.87 45.30
N GLU A 202 35.98 2.82 44.87
CA GLU A 202 35.45 1.77 44.01
C GLU A 202 35.62 2.16 42.53
N ILE A 203 36.11 1.22 41.72
CA ILE A 203 36.36 1.41 40.28
C ILE A 203 35.62 0.30 39.53
N LEU A 204 34.69 0.69 38.65
CA LEU A 204 33.81 -0.21 37.91
C LEU A 204 34.01 -0.06 36.40
N PRO A 205 34.01 -1.15 35.62
CA PRO A 205 33.88 -1.07 34.17
C PRO A 205 32.61 -0.31 33.80
N TYR A 206 32.68 0.62 32.84
CA TYR A 206 31.53 1.39 32.37
C TYR A 206 31.20 1.08 30.91
N ARG A 207 32.17 1.17 29.99
CA ARG A 207 32.05 0.77 28.57
C ARG A 207 33.41 0.33 28.01
N ARG A 208 33.41 -0.57 27.02
CA ARG A 208 34.57 -0.88 26.17
C ARG A 208 34.23 -0.60 24.72
N LEU A 209 35.08 0.15 24.03
CA LEU A 209 34.96 0.46 22.60
C LEU A 209 36.21 -0.01 21.85
N GLY A 210 36.17 0.01 20.52
CA GLY A 210 37.25 -0.44 19.64
C GLY A 210 37.12 -1.90 19.21
N PRO A 211 38.16 -2.49 18.61
CA PRO A 211 38.08 -3.81 17.99
C PRO A 211 37.99 -4.94 19.03
N ALA A 212 37.26 -5.98 18.64
CA ALA A 212 37.23 -7.28 19.28
C ALA A 212 37.02 -8.34 18.19
N HIS A 213 37.49 -9.57 18.43
CA HIS A 213 37.15 -10.69 17.58
C HIS A 213 35.87 -11.35 18.07
N VAL A 214 34.81 -11.25 17.27
CA VAL A 214 33.54 -11.93 17.57
C VAL A 214 33.75 -13.44 17.47
N ARG A 215 33.26 -14.16 18.49
CA ARG A 215 33.27 -15.62 18.54
C ARG A 215 31.96 -16.22 18.07
N GLU A 216 30.87 -15.61 18.51
CA GLU A 216 29.50 -16.12 18.43
C GLU A 216 28.54 -14.94 18.58
N ILE A 217 27.32 -15.07 18.04
CA ILE A 217 26.19 -14.17 18.33
C ILE A 217 24.94 -15.02 18.64
N ALA A 218 23.94 -14.37 19.22
CA ALA A 218 22.56 -14.84 19.22
C ALA A 218 21.61 -13.63 19.12
N VAL A 219 20.58 -13.70 18.28
CA VAL A 219 19.47 -12.73 18.25
C VAL A 219 18.45 -13.06 19.35
N HIS A 220 17.84 -12.03 19.91
CA HIS A 220 16.81 -12.18 20.92
C HIS A 220 15.48 -12.62 20.27
N PRO A 221 14.80 -13.67 20.76
CA PRO A 221 13.71 -14.34 20.03
C PRO A 221 12.44 -13.50 19.79
N ILE A 222 12.34 -12.31 20.40
CA ILE A 222 11.15 -11.41 20.33
C ILE A 222 11.54 -9.95 19.99
N LEU A 223 12.83 -9.59 20.02
CA LEU A 223 13.28 -8.20 19.90
C LEU A 223 14.48 -8.11 18.96
N ASP A 224 14.63 -6.98 18.28
CA ASP A 224 15.72 -6.77 17.33
C ASP A 224 17.04 -6.39 18.04
N LEU A 225 17.47 -7.30 18.93
CA LEU A 225 18.67 -7.22 19.74
C LEU A 225 19.60 -8.39 19.41
N VAL A 226 20.88 -8.11 19.21
CA VAL A 226 21.93 -9.10 18.97
C VAL A 226 22.90 -9.08 20.14
N ALA A 227 23.07 -10.20 20.84
CA ALA A 227 24.14 -10.37 21.82
C ALA A 227 25.40 -10.90 21.11
N ILE A 228 26.56 -10.29 21.38
CA ILE A 228 27.82 -10.55 20.68
C ILE A 228 28.89 -10.96 21.70
N ALA A 229 29.48 -12.15 21.51
CA ALA A 229 30.56 -12.67 22.33
C ALA A 229 31.94 -12.13 21.86
N ASP A 230 32.48 -11.14 22.57
CA ASP A 230 33.72 -10.44 22.21
C ASP A 230 34.99 -11.12 22.79
N SER A 231 36.07 -11.15 21.99
CA SER A 231 37.38 -11.73 22.38
C SER A 231 38.12 -11.04 23.54
N SER A 232 37.50 -10.06 24.20
CA SER A 232 38.08 -9.20 25.22
C SER A 232 37.57 -9.46 26.64
N GLY A 233 36.64 -10.42 26.82
CA GLY A 233 35.99 -10.65 28.11
C GLY A 233 34.80 -9.73 28.34
N VAL A 234 34.14 -9.32 27.25
CA VAL A 234 32.95 -8.47 27.22
C VAL A 234 31.86 -9.21 26.41
N VAL A 235 30.60 -8.96 26.75
CA VAL A 235 29.46 -9.15 25.84
C VAL A 235 28.94 -7.78 25.45
N THR A 236 28.68 -7.58 24.16
CA THR A 236 28.05 -6.37 23.65
C THR A 236 26.69 -6.72 23.07
N VAL A 237 25.61 -6.17 23.63
CA VAL A 237 24.27 -6.26 23.06
C VAL A 237 24.02 -5.02 22.20
N ARG A 238 23.53 -5.21 20.98
CA ARG A 238 23.23 -4.13 20.02
C ARG A 238 21.80 -4.22 19.53
N ALA A 239 21.19 -3.07 19.27
CA ALA A 239 19.95 -3.01 18.49
C ALA A 239 20.23 -3.15 16.97
N SER A 240 19.21 -3.41 16.16
CA SER A 240 19.27 -3.50 14.69
C SER A 240 19.98 -2.31 14.02
N ASN A 241 19.89 -1.10 14.57
CA ASN A 241 20.63 0.08 14.10
C ASN A 241 22.14 0.09 14.45
N GLY A 242 22.68 -1.03 14.96
CA GLY A 242 24.08 -1.21 15.35
C GLY A 242 24.52 -0.50 16.64
N SER A 243 23.65 0.30 17.27
CA SER A 243 23.98 1.01 18.51
C SER A 243 24.15 0.05 19.70
N ILE A 244 25.05 0.40 20.64
CA ILE A 244 25.27 -0.39 21.86
C ILE A 244 24.19 -0.05 22.87
N ASP A 245 23.27 -0.99 23.08
CA ASP A 245 22.26 -0.95 24.13
C ASP A 245 22.93 -1.16 25.50
N ARG A 246 23.47 -2.37 25.72
CA ARG A 246 24.12 -2.79 26.97
C ARG A 246 25.44 -3.53 26.75
N GLN A 247 26.32 -3.45 27.73
CA GLN A 247 27.54 -4.24 27.81
C GLN A 247 27.65 -4.87 29.19
N CYS A 248 28.04 -6.15 29.25
CA CYS A 248 28.45 -6.78 30.49
C CYS A 248 29.88 -7.30 30.38
N PHE A 249 30.56 -7.33 31.51
CA PHE A 249 31.98 -7.63 31.61
C PHE A 249 32.17 -8.94 32.38
N HIS A 250 33.26 -9.65 32.11
CA HIS A 250 33.69 -10.77 32.94
C HIS A 250 33.78 -10.34 34.43
N PRO A 251 33.39 -11.17 35.42
CA PRO A 251 33.43 -10.77 36.83
C PRO A 251 34.82 -10.35 37.35
N GLU A 252 35.90 -10.80 36.70
CA GLU A 252 37.28 -10.41 37.02
C GLU A 252 37.81 -9.25 36.14
N TYR A 253 36.98 -8.61 35.31
CA TYR A 253 37.44 -7.68 34.27
C TYR A 253 38.30 -6.54 34.84
N GLY A 254 39.54 -6.46 34.35
CA GLY A 254 40.55 -5.49 34.79
C GLY A 254 41.48 -5.96 35.93
N MET A 255 41.21 -7.10 36.59
CA MET A 255 42.03 -7.67 37.67
C MET A 255 43.40 -8.19 37.18
N VAL A 256 44.25 -8.74 38.05
CA VAL A 256 45.52 -9.37 37.60
C VAL A 256 45.31 -10.87 37.30
N VAL A 257 44.90 -11.17 36.06
CA VAL A 257 44.79 -12.54 35.52
C VAL A 257 46.01 -12.95 34.69
N TYR A 258 46.26 -14.27 34.59
CA TYR A 258 47.37 -14.85 33.80
C TYR A 258 47.07 -14.95 32.31
N GLU A 259 45.81 -15.20 31.97
CA GLU A 259 45.30 -15.28 30.61
C GLU A 259 43.93 -14.59 30.61
N ILE A 260 43.66 -13.77 29.59
CA ILE A 260 42.40 -13.02 29.52
C ILE A 260 41.28 -13.96 29.09
N PRO A 261 40.23 -14.14 29.93
CA PRO A 261 39.05 -14.89 29.54
C PRO A 261 38.27 -14.10 28.50
N PHE A 262 37.83 -14.78 27.45
CA PHE A 262 37.02 -14.17 26.39
C PHE A 262 35.60 -14.74 26.41
N ALA A 263 34.61 -13.91 26.07
CA ALA A 263 33.26 -14.43 25.85
C ALA A 263 33.33 -15.39 24.66
N LYS A 264 33.01 -16.66 24.91
CA LYS A 264 33.17 -17.73 23.92
C LYS A 264 31.84 -18.11 23.29
N SER A 265 30.79 -18.19 24.09
CA SER A 265 29.47 -18.61 23.67
C SER A 265 28.40 -17.71 24.31
N VAL A 266 27.31 -17.46 23.59
CA VAL A 266 26.23 -16.55 23.97
C VAL A 266 24.87 -17.09 23.51
N ASP A 267 23.87 -16.90 24.35
CA ASP A 267 22.49 -17.37 24.17
C ASP A 267 21.52 -16.46 24.95
N TRP A 268 20.22 -16.71 24.93
CA TRP A 268 19.20 -15.89 25.61
C TRP A 268 18.30 -16.71 26.55
N ILE A 269 17.82 -16.06 27.62
CA ILE A 269 16.67 -16.56 28.39
C ILE A 269 15.87 -15.39 28.96
N ASN A 270 14.62 -15.24 28.52
CA ASN A 270 13.90 -13.96 28.63
C ASN A 270 14.79 -12.84 28.04
N ASP A 271 14.75 -11.63 28.59
CA ASP A 271 15.57 -10.48 28.15
C ASP A 271 17.04 -10.51 28.63
N GLU A 272 17.51 -11.59 29.28
CA GLU A 272 18.91 -11.72 29.75
C GLU A 272 19.78 -12.51 28.74
N ALA A 273 20.89 -11.91 28.30
CA ALA A 273 21.86 -12.57 27.43
C ALA A 273 22.81 -13.42 28.29
N ILE A 274 22.74 -14.74 28.16
CA ILE A 274 23.58 -15.71 28.86
C ILE A 274 24.92 -15.83 28.13
N VAL A 275 26.02 -15.71 28.87
CA VAL A 275 27.37 -15.66 28.28
C VAL A 275 28.30 -16.60 29.04
N ALA A 276 28.92 -17.52 28.31
CA ALA A 276 29.95 -18.39 28.83
C ALA A 276 31.34 -17.98 28.32
N PHE A 277 32.27 -17.80 29.26
CA PHE A 277 33.64 -17.39 29.02
C PHE A 277 34.57 -18.59 28.84
N SER A 278 35.69 -18.38 28.14
CA SER A 278 36.62 -19.42 27.71
C SER A 278 37.23 -20.29 28.82
N ASP A 279 37.29 -19.75 30.04
CA ASP A 279 37.81 -20.39 31.25
C ASP A 279 36.74 -21.11 32.08
N GLY A 280 35.45 -20.94 31.76
CA GLY A 280 34.33 -21.64 32.39
C GLY A 280 33.44 -20.79 33.30
N VAL A 281 33.70 -19.48 33.43
CA VAL A 281 32.73 -18.58 34.09
C VAL A 281 31.52 -18.36 33.19
N ILE A 282 30.32 -18.31 33.75
CA ILE A 282 29.05 -18.07 33.03
C ILE A 282 28.27 -16.97 33.77
N ILE A 283 27.73 -15.99 33.04
CA ILE A 283 26.92 -14.88 33.58
C ILE A 283 25.64 -14.66 32.77
N ALA A 284 24.66 -13.98 33.36
CA ALA A 284 23.48 -13.47 32.66
C ALA A 284 23.49 -11.94 32.60
N CYS A 285 23.64 -11.36 31.40
CA CYS A 285 23.70 -9.93 31.18
C CYS A 285 22.31 -9.31 31.07
N ASN A 286 21.93 -8.48 32.04
CA ASN A 286 20.62 -7.85 32.12
C ASN A 286 20.60 -6.40 31.58
N GLU A 287 19.39 -5.86 31.41
CA GLU A 287 19.11 -4.51 30.89
C GLU A 287 19.96 -3.39 31.52
N PHE A 288 20.35 -3.53 32.79
CA PHE A 288 21.11 -2.51 33.54
C PHE A 288 22.64 -2.56 33.31
N SER A 289 23.11 -3.28 32.28
CA SER A 289 24.55 -3.49 32.00
C SER A 289 25.28 -4.13 33.19
N LYS A 290 24.62 -5.07 33.86
CA LYS A 290 25.16 -5.86 34.98
C LYS A 290 24.84 -7.34 34.78
N TRP A 291 25.61 -8.20 35.43
CA TRP A 291 25.21 -9.60 35.57
C TRP A 291 24.20 -9.76 36.71
N SER A 292 23.10 -10.48 36.47
CA SER A 292 22.08 -10.79 37.49
C SER A 292 22.51 -11.93 38.42
N TRP A 293 23.16 -12.94 37.85
CA TRP A 293 23.80 -14.06 38.54
C TRP A 293 25.12 -14.45 37.83
N THR A 294 25.90 -15.31 38.50
CA THR A 294 27.15 -15.87 37.98
C THR A 294 27.28 -17.33 38.43
N PHE A 295 27.83 -18.18 37.56
CA PHE A 295 28.17 -19.57 37.83
C PHE A 295 29.61 -19.82 37.37
N ASP A 296 30.46 -20.33 38.26
CA ASP A 296 31.86 -20.57 37.95
C ASP A 296 32.14 -22.08 37.84
N LEU A 297 32.29 -22.58 36.61
CA LEU A 297 32.60 -23.99 36.35
C LEU A 297 33.95 -24.40 36.98
N ARG A 298 34.87 -23.45 37.22
CA ARG A 298 36.22 -23.68 37.78
C ARG A 298 36.16 -24.12 39.25
N ASP A 299 35.13 -23.72 39.99
CA ASP A 299 34.87 -24.19 41.37
C ASP A 299 34.36 -25.64 41.41
N HIS A 300 33.80 -26.15 40.31
CA HIS A 300 33.21 -27.48 40.22
C HIS A 300 34.04 -28.50 39.44
N LYS A 301 34.80 -28.06 38.42
CA LYS A 301 35.44 -28.90 37.39
C LYS A 301 36.80 -28.35 36.98
N THR A 302 37.66 -29.23 36.47
CA THR A 302 38.84 -28.80 35.71
C THR A 302 38.40 -28.37 34.31
N VAL A 303 38.65 -27.10 33.97
CA VAL A 303 38.40 -26.54 32.64
C VAL A 303 39.73 -26.30 31.93
N GLY A 304 39.94 -26.98 30.80
CA GLY A 304 41.01 -26.72 29.85
C GLY A 304 40.60 -25.76 28.74
N ALA A 305 39.34 -25.85 28.30
CA ALA A 305 38.64 -24.81 27.55
C ALA A 305 37.13 -25.03 27.67
N PHE A 306 36.37 -23.97 27.89
CA PHE A 306 34.91 -24.02 27.69
C PHE A 306 34.56 -24.35 26.23
N GLY A 307 33.42 -24.98 25.99
CA GLY A 307 32.88 -25.34 24.68
C GLY A 307 31.80 -24.35 24.23
N ARG A 308 30.54 -24.77 24.30
CA ARG A 308 29.30 -24.04 23.95
C ARG A 308 28.32 -24.11 25.13
N ILE A 309 27.50 -23.07 25.33
CA ILE A 309 26.27 -23.15 26.13
C ILE A 309 25.06 -23.16 25.20
N ALA A 310 24.02 -23.90 25.57
CA ALA A 310 22.70 -23.85 24.94
C ALA A 310 21.63 -23.84 26.04
N MET A 311 20.72 -22.88 25.99
CA MET A 311 19.59 -22.72 26.91
C MET A 311 18.41 -23.57 26.45
N HIS A 312 17.64 -24.10 27.41
CA HIS A 312 16.47 -24.91 27.09
C HIS A 312 15.23 -24.02 26.88
N GLN A 313 14.66 -24.05 25.67
CA GLN A 313 13.63 -23.12 25.18
C GLN A 313 12.44 -22.85 26.13
N THR A 314 12.06 -23.84 26.95
CA THR A 314 10.90 -23.74 27.88
C THR A 314 11.26 -23.89 29.37
N SER A 315 12.54 -23.89 29.77
CA SER A 315 12.94 -24.16 31.16
C SER A 315 14.31 -23.58 31.53
N ASN A 316 14.54 -23.31 32.82
CA ASN A 316 15.76 -22.66 33.33
C ASN A 316 16.99 -23.60 33.37
N TYR A 317 17.06 -24.57 32.46
CA TYR A 317 18.17 -25.50 32.30
C TYR A 317 19.06 -25.06 31.14
N ALA A 318 20.35 -25.38 31.23
CA ALA A 318 21.30 -25.21 30.15
C ALA A 318 22.10 -26.49 29.95
N ALA A 319 22.35 -26.83 28.69
CA ALA A 319 23.41 -27.74 28.32
C ALA A 319 24.72 -26.94 28.22
N ILE A 320 25.81 -27.47 28.79
CA ILE A 320 27.16 -26.92 28.67
C ILE A 320 28.13 -27.99 28.19
N SER A 321 29.10 -27.61 27.34
CA SER A 321 30.24 -28.46 26.99
C SER A 321 31.56 -27.82 27.39
N TRP A 322 32.56 -28.64 27.72
CA TRP A 322 33.94 -28.19 27.96
C TRP A 322 34.96 -29.31 27.75
N SER A 323 36.22 -28.95 27.46
CA SER A 323 37.37 -29.85 27.60
C SER A 323 37.92 -29.76 29.01
N SER A 324 38.24 -30.91 29.60
CA SER A 324 38.99 -30.99 30.87
C SER A 324 40.52 -31.02 30.69
N ASN A 325 41.01 -31.02 29.45
CA ASN A 325 42.43 -31.16 29.13
C ASN A 325 43.08 -29.80 28.82
N THR A 326 43.90 -29.31 29.74
CA THR A 326 44.64 -28.03 29.64
C THR A 326 45.82 -28.06 28.66
N LEU A 327 46.19 -29.22 28.10
CA LEU A 327 47.32 -29.38 27.18
C LEU A 327 46.88 -29.65 25.73
N ASN A 328 45.71 -30.25 25.53
CA ASN A 328 45.10 -30.47 24.24
C ASN A 328 43.57 -30.36 24.36
N THR A 329 43.06 -29.15 24.14
CA THR A 329 41.65 -28.79 24.34
C THR A 329 40.68 -29.49 23.39
N SER A 330 41.17 -30.26 22.41
CA SER A 330 40.39 -31.15 21.55
C SER A 330 40.01 -32.49 22.19
N LEU A 331 40.56 -32.82 23.36
CA LEU A 331 40.39 -34.12 24.05
C LEU A 331 39.72 -33.98 25.42
N ASP A 332 39.34 -35.13 26.00
CA ASP A 332 38.73 -35.27 27.33
C ASP A 332 37.56 -34.30 27.54
N GLY A 333 36.64 -34.31 26.57
CA GLY A 333 35.46 -33.47 26.53
C GLY A 333 34.34 -33.99 27.42
N HIS A 334 33.50 -33.07 27.86
CA HIS A 334 32.30 -33.34 28.66
C HIS A 334 31.12 -32.56 28.09
N VAL A 335 29.92 -33.11 28.27
CA VAL A 335 28.64 -32.42 28.12
C VAL A 335 27.87 -32.63 29.42
N ALA A 336 27.32 -31.57 30.00
CA ALA A 336 26.54 -31.66 31.24
C ALA A 336 25.32 -30.75 31.19
N ILE A 337 24.30 -31.12 31.97
CA ILE A 337 23.09 -30.32 32.15
C ILE A 337 23.11 -29.67 33.52
N ILE A 338 22.93 -28.36 33.54
CA ILE A 338 22.92 -27.52 34.75
C ILE A 338 21.62 -26.70 34.86
N GLU A 339 21.28 -26.26 36.06
CA GLU A 339 20.43 -25.09 36.30
C GLU A 339 21.37 -23.91 36.65
N PRO A 340 21.66 -22.99 35.70
CA PRO A 340 22.75 -22.02 35.87
C PRO A 340 22.57 -21.11 37.09
N MET A 341 21.32 -20.75 37.42
CA MET A 341 21.00 -19.86 38.53
C MET A 341 21.26 -20.46 39.92
N SER A 342 21.28 -21.80 40.05
CA SER A 342 21.54 -22.52 41.31
C SER A 342 22.91 -23.20 41.36
N GLY A 343 23.56 -23.36 40.20
CA GLY A 343 24.79 -24.14 40.05
C GLY A 343 24.58 -25.65 40.20
N GLN A 344 23.33 -26.14 40.18
CA GLN A 344 23.05 -27.57 40.30
C GLN A 344 23.35 -28.30 38.99
N PHE A 345 24.16 -29.35 39.06
CA PHE A 345 24.33 -30.35 37.99
C PHE A 345 23.24 -31.42 38.09
N PHE A 346 22.72 -31.85 36.94
CA PHE A 346 21.69 -32.90 36.83
C PHE A 346 22.22 -34.16 36.15
N ASN A 347 22.94 -34.00 35.04
CA ASN A 347 23.58 -35.09 34.30
C ASN A 347 24.92 -34.63 33.71
N GLU A 348 25.82 -35.58 33.47
CA GLU A 348 27.18 -35.35 32.94
C GLU A 348 27.65 -36.58 32.16
N TRP A 349 28.07 -36.36 30.92
CA TRP A 349 28.61 -37.39 30.02
C TRP A 349 30.02 -37.02 29.58
N GLN A 350 30.95 -37.98 29.72
CA GLN A 350 32.35 -37.80 29.34
C GLN A 350 32.67 -38.52 28.02
N TYR A 351 33.39 -37.83 27.14
CA TYR A 351 33.78 -38.30 25.81
C TYR A 351 35.30 -38.17 25.60
N SER A 352 35.84 -38.90 24.62
CA SER A 352 37.27 -38.85 24.27
C SER A 352 37.68 -37.56 23.56
N GLU A 353 36.71 -36.78 23.08
CA GLU A 353 36.88 -35.58 22.28
C GLU A 353 35.96 -34.46 22.74
N SER A 354 36.31 -33.22 22.43
CA SER A 354 35.52 -32.03 22.80
C SER A 354 34.36 -31.79 21.85
N HIS A 355 33.21 -31.40 22.41
CA HIS A 355 32.02 -31.00 21.67
C HIS A 355 31.96 -29.48 21.56
N TRP A 356 31.90 -28.94 20.34
CA TRP A 356 32.21 -27.52 20.07
C TRP A 356 31.02 -26.65 19.65
N THR A 357 29.97 -27.26 19.11
CA THR A 357 28.70 -26.62 18.77
C THR A 357 27.56 -27.52 19.27
N MET A 358 26.44 -26.91 19.65
CA MET A 358 25.35 -27.55 20.39
C MET A 358 24.09 -26.67 20.37
N ALA A 359 22.93 -27.27 20.09
CA ALA A 359 21.63 -26.59 20.02
C ALA A 359 20.46 -27.52 20.41
N PHE A 360 19.45 -26.98 21.08
CA PHE A 360 18.15 -27.64 21.31
C PHE A 360 17.20 -27.35 20.13
N ASN A 361 16.32 -28.29 19.80
CA ASN A 361 15.17 -27.99 18.94
C ASN A 361 14.17 -27.06 19.67
N ASP A 362 13.26 -26.42 18.94
CA ASP A 362 12.25 -25.46 19.43
C ASP A 362 11.47 -25.96 20.66
N PHE A 363 11.21 -27.27 20.72
CA PHE A 363 10.42 -27.91 21.77
C PHE A 363 11.26 -28.30 23.00
N GLY A 364 12.60 -28.20 22.93
CA GLY A 364 13.52 -28.68 23.96
C GLY A 364 13.57 -30.21 24.12
N THR A 365 12.96 -30.97 23.20
CA THR A 365 12.81 -32.43 23.30
C THR A 365 14.02 -33.21 22.77
N ILE A 366 14.87 -32.57 21.96
CA ILE A 366 16.13 -33.12 21.44
C ILE A 366 17.25 -32.07 21.56
N LEU A 367 18.39 -32.51 22.07
CA LEU A 367 19.65 -31.76 22.04
C LEU A 367 20.57 -32.36 20.97
N ALA A 368 21.14 -31.54 20.10
CA ALA A 368 22.19 -31.94 19.15
C ALA A 368 23.52 -31.28 19.50
N SER A 369 24.64 -31.92 19.13
CA SER A 369 25.98 -31.32 19.18
C SER A 369 26.92 -32.01 18.20
N VAL A 370 28.10 -31.42 17.94
CA VAL A 370 29.16 -32.07 17.14
C VAL A 370 30.50 -32.10 17.86
N GLY A 371 31.11 -33.29 17.88
CA GLY A 371 32.45 -33.56 18.39
C GLY A 371 33.56 -33.10 17.44
N GLN A 372 34.77 -32.92 17.97
CA GLN A 372 35.99 -32.49 17.26
C GLN A 372 36.24 -33.19 15.91
N THR A 373 35.92 -34.48 15.80
CA THR A 373 36.15 -35.30 14.60
C THR A 373 35.02 -35.25 13.59
N GLY A 374 33.89 -34.63 13.92
CA GLY A 374 32.71 -34.49 13.06
C GLY A 374 31.51 -35.35 13.44
N GLY A 375 31.61 -36.19 14.47
CA GLY A 375 30.50 -37.01 14.96
C GLY A 375 29.37 -36.15 15.55
N VAL A 376 28.20 -36.20 14.91
CA VAL A 376 26.97 -35.52 15.37
C VAL A 376 26.31 -36.41 16.42
N ARG A 377 26.16 -35.92 17.66
CA ARG A 377 25.58 -36.65 18.79
C ARG A 377 24.25 -36.03 19.21
N LEU A 378 23.29 -36.89 19.54
CA LEU A 378 21.94 -36.53 19.97
C LEU A 378 21.68 -37.00 21.40
N TRP A 379 20.90 -36.21 22.15
CA TRP A 379 20.29 -36.64 23.41
C TRP A 379 18.79 -36.46 23.37
N ASN A 380 18.07 -37.42 23.95
CA ASN A 380 16.65 -37.32 24.21
C ASN A 380 16.43 -36.53 25.50
N THR A 381 15.78 -35.38 25.37
CA THR A 381 15.52 -34.43 26.46
C THR A 381 14.03 -34.23 26.74
N SER A 382 13.18 -35.11 26.20
CA SER A 382 11.71 -35.05 26.30
C SER A 382 11.10 -35.39 27.68
N ASP A 383 11.89 -35.90 28.63
CA ASP A 383 11.45 -36.09 30.01
C ASP A 383 11.59 -34.76 30.79
N PRO A 384 10.56 -34.27 31.51
CA PRO A 384 10.63 -33.00 32.24
C PRO A 384 11.61 -33.00 33.43
N ASN A 385 12.24 -34.13 33.77
CA ASN A 385 13.35 -34.21 34.72
C ASN A 385 14.70 -34.41 33.98
N PRO A 386 15.62 -33.42 34.00
CA PRO A 386 16.91 -33.55 33.31
C PRO A 386 17.82 -34.71 33.76
N GLN A 387 17.57 -35.32 34.93
CA GLN A 387 18.27 -36.54 35.36
C GLN A 387 17.88 -37.79 34.53
N ASN A 388 16.72 -37.75 33.86
CA ASN A 388 16.22 -38.85 33.03
C ASN A 388 16.64 -38.74 31.56
N TRP A 389 17.25 -37.62 31.14
CA TRP A 389 17.72 -37.40 29.77
C TRP A 389 18.78 -38.43 29.36
N MET A 390 18.80 -38.83 28.09
CA MET A 390 19.59 -39.96 27.60
C MET A 390 20.45 -39.60 26.39
N ASP A 391 21.68 -40.10 26.33
CA ASP A 391 22.57 -40.06 25.16
C ASP A 391 22.12 -41.14 24.16
N ASP A 392 21.47 -40.74 23.07
CA ASP A 392 20.97 -41.64 22.01
C ASP A 392 22.09 -42.02 21.02
N GLY A 393 23.30 -41.49 21.22
CA GLY A 393 24.49 -41.82 20.45
C GLY A 393 24.82 -40.83 19.34
N SER A 394 25.76 -41.21 18.48
CA SER A 394 26.19 -40.41 17.33
C SER A 394 25.85 -41.17 16.03
N PRO A 395 24.65 -40.95 15.45
CA PRO A 395 24.20 -41.65 14.24
C PRO A 395 24.77 -41.05 12.95
N TYR A 396 25.21 -39.79 12.95
CA TYR A 396 25.69 -39.07 11.76
C TYR A 396 27.10 -38.50 11.97
N SER A 397 27.81 -38.19 10.89
CA SER A 397 29.18 -37.66 10.97
C SER A 397 29.64 -36.89 9.73
N HIS A 398 30.30 -35.76 9.93
CA HIS A 398 31.16 -35.12 8.93
C HIS A 398 32.56 -35.75 8.88
N ASN A 399 33.32 -35.49 7.81
CA ASN A 399 34.72 -35.93 7.65
C ASN A 399 35.72 -34.97 8.32
N GLY A 400 35.41 -34.49 9.51
CA GLY A 400 36.18 -33.50 10.26
C GLY A 400 35.29 -32.56 11.08
N TYR A 401 35.92 -31.58 11.73
CA TYR A 401 35.26 -30.56 12.55
C TYR A 401 34.04 -29.92 11.85
N ALA A 402 32.94 -29.74 12.58
CA ALA A 402 31.77 -28.98 12.13
C ALA A 402 31.66 -27.63 12.84
N GLY A 403 31.33 -26.60 12.07
CA GLY A 403 31.16 -25.23 12.57
C GLY A 403 29.73 -24.87 12.93
N VAL A 404 28.75 -25.57 12.35
CA VAL A 404 27.30 -25.27 12.44
C VAL A 404 26.55 -26.51 12.91
N THR A 405 25.56 -26.32 13.78
CA THR A 405 24.59 -27.34 14.22
C THR A 405 23.34 -26.60 14.68
N GLU A 406 22.35 -26.52 13.80
CA GLU A 406 21.15 -25.68 13.96
C GLU A 406 19.89 -26.50 13.61
N TRP A 407 18.73 -26.07 14.13
CA TRP A 407 17.44 -26.74 13.89
C TRP A 407 16.56 -25.89 12.97
N MET A 408 15.85 -26.52 12.04
CA MET A 408 14.85 -25.81 11.24
C MET A 408 13.60 -25.54 12.10
N PRO A 409 13.11 -24.28 12.20
CA PRO A 409 11.96 -23.95 13.03
C PRO A 409 10.71 -24.80 12.73
N GLY A 410 10.03 -25.22 13.79
CA GLY A 410 8.80 -26.02 13.76
C GLY A 410 8.98 -27.51 13.40
N ALA A 411 10.19 -28.01 13.18
CA ALA A 411 10.43 -29.39 12.74
C ALA A 411 11.65 -30.06 13.41
N ASP A 412 11.61 -31.40 13.56
CA ASP A 412 12.77 -32.21 13.98
C ASP A 412 13.76 -32.45 12.81
N LEU A 413 14.08 -31.37 12.07
CA LEU A 413 15.06 -31.34 10.99
C LEU A 413 16.33 -30.63 11.49
N LEU A 414 17.43 -31.38 11.54
CA LEU A 414 18.72 -30.87 11.99
C LEU A 414 19.61 -30.51 10.79
N VAL A 415 20.22 -29.32 10.82
CA VAL A 415 21.21 -28.86 9.85
C VAL A 415 22.60 -28.90 10.49
N THR A 416 23.56 -29.58 9.85
CA THR A 416 24.97 -29.53 10.27
C THR A 416 25.89 -29.19 9.11
N ALA A 417 26.90 -28.34 9.34
CA ALA A 417 27.86 -27.96 8.29
C ALA A 417 29.32 -28.14 8.73
N GLY A 418 30.05 -28.93 7.93
CA GLY A 418 31.40 -29.40 8.20
C GLY A 418 32.48 -28.65 7.45
N TRP A 419 33.70 -28.63 8.00
CA TRP A 419 34.91 -28.19 7.29
C TRP A 419 35.36 -29.20 6.19
N ASP A 420 34.60 -30.27 5.98
CA ASP A 420 34.59 -31.05 4.73
C ASP A 420 33.77 -30.36 3.60
N LYS A 421 33.36 -29.11 3.84
CA LYS A 421 32.57 -28.23 2.95
C LYS A 421 31.23 -28.82 2.56
N GLN A 422 30.66 -29.66 3.42
CA GLN A 422 29.31 -30.20 3.27
C GLN A 422 28.38 -29.54 4.29
N LEU A 423 27.26 -28.98 3.84
CA LEU A 423 26.07 -28.80 4.65
C LEU A 423 25.17 -30.01 4.43
N ILE A 424 24.65 -30.59 5.51
CA ILE A 424 23.81 -31.78 5.48
C ILE A 424 22.57 -31.54 6.34
N MET A 425 21.40 -31.90 5.81
CA MET A 425 20.14 -31.85 6.55
C MET A 425 19.66 -33.26 6.86
N TRP A 426 19.31 -33.50 8.13
CA TRP A 426 18.94 -34.79 8.68
C TRP A 426 17.49 -34.76 9.19
N ASP A 427 16.68 -35.71 8.74
CA ASP A 427 15.40 -36.02 9.39
C ASP A 427 15.68 -36.96 10.57
N ILE A 428 15.48 -36.44 11.78
CA ILE A 428 15.74 -37.17 13.03
C ILE A 428 14.69 -38.25 13.29
N GLN A 429 13.45 -38.06 12.81
CA GLN A 429 12.35 -39.03 13.00
C GLN A 429 12.49 -40.24 12.08
N SER A 430 12.90 -40.06 10.81
CA SER A 430 13.20 -41.17 9.90
C SER A 430 14.64 -41.68 9.97
N GLN A 431 15.51 -41.00 10.72
CA GLN A 431 16.96 -41.24 10.82
C GLN A 431 17.66 -41.25 9.45
N SER A 432 17.29 -40.30 8.58
CA SER A 432 17.76 -40.25 7.20
C SER A 432 18.38 -38.91 6.80
N GLN A 433 19.34 -38.99 5.88
CA GLN A 433 19.91 -37.81 5.23
C GLN A 433 18.93 -37.32 4.16
N MET A 434 18.31 -36.17 4.38
CA MET A 434 17.38 -35.55 3.44
C MET A 434 18.13 -34.90 2.27
N GLN A 435 19.17 -34.13 2.59
CA GLN A 435 19.83 -33.24 1.63
C GLN A 435 21.30 -33.05 1.99
N GLN A 436 22.12 -32.83 0.97
CA GLN A 436 23.54 -32.49 1.11
C GLN A 436 23.93 -31.47 0.03
N ILE A 437 24.56 -30.39 0.48
CA ILE A 437 25.02 -29.26 -0.33
C ILE A 437 26.53 -29.16 -0.17
N THR A 438 27.27 -29.03 -1.28
CA THR A 438 28.69 -28.70 -1.25
C THR A 438 28.86 -27.19 -1.32
N LEU A 439 29.55 -26.64 -0.31
CA LEU A 439 29.83 -25.22 -0.11
C LEU A 439 31.15 -24.81 -0.80
N GLY A 440 31.32 -23.51 -1.06
CA GLY A 440 32.57 -22.97 -1.60
C GLY A 440 33.74 -23.03 -0.63
N GLU A 441 33.53 -22.57 0.61
CA GLU A 441 34.56 -22.50 1.67
C GLU A 441 34.12 -23.15 3.00
N GLU A 442 34.94 -23.10 4.04
CA GLU A 442 34.60 -23.69 5.33
C GLU A 442 33.42 -22.94 6.01
N PRO A 443 32.38 -23.62 6.51
CA PRO A 443 31.23 -22.99 7.16
C PRO A 443 31.53 -22.54 8.60
N PHE A 444 30.92 -21.42 8.98
CA PHE A 444 31.05 -20.80 10.31
C PHE A 444 29.72 -20.34 10.92
N ALA A 445 28.70 -20.08 10.11
CA ALA A 445 27.37 -19.67 10.56
C ALA A 445 26.30 -20.07 9.54
N PHE A 446 25.02 -20.08 9.94
CA PHE A 446 23.86 -20.49 9.14
C PHE A 446 22.65 -19.71 9.64
N ALA A 447 21.69 -19.43 8.74
CA ALA A 447 20.35 -18.99 9.09
C ALA A 447 19.38 -19.31 7.95
N GLU A 448 18.09 -19.38 8.25
CA GLU A 448 17.01 -19.72 7.34
C GLU A 448 16.06 -18.53 7.09
N LEU A 449 15.77 -18.28 5.81
CA LEU A 449 14.78 -17.32 5.35
C LEU A 449 13.56 -18.13 4.88
N LEU A 450 12.73 -18.53 5.84
CA LEU A 450 11.66 -19.51 5.61
C LEU A 450 10.56 -19.01 4.68
N ASN A 451 10.28 -17.70 4.69
CA ASN A 451 9.31 -17.07 3.80
C ASN A 451 9.71 -17.21 2.32
N ASP A 452 11.02 -17.12 2.04
CA ASP A 452 11.59 -17.18 0.68
C ASP A 452 11.92 -18.62 0.23
N GLY A 453 11.88 -19.57 1.16
CA GLY A 453 12.34 -20.95 0.92
C GLY A 453 13.87 -21.04 0.71
N VAL A 454 14.64 -20.13 1.31
CA VAL A 454 16.09 -20.01 1.16
C VAL A 454 16.80 -20.29 2.49
N ILE A 455 17.95 -20.96 2.43
CA ILE A 455 18.93 -21.00 3.53
C ILE A 455 20.18 -20.22 3.16
N VAL A 456 20.79 -19.56 4.15
CA VAL A 456 21.98 -18.74 3.98
C VAL A 456 23.12 -19.32 4.81
N VAL A 457 24.26 -19.58 4.18
CA VAL A 457 25.43 -20.17 4.82
C VAL A 457 26.57 -19.18 4.85
N GLY A 458 27.03 -18.81 6.05
CA GLY A 458 28.23 -18.00 6.24
C GLY A 458 29.49 -18.87 6.17
N THR A 459 30.28 -18.72 5.11
CA THR A 459 31.51 -19.49 4.88
C THR A 459 32.74 -18.59 4.70
N GLY A 460 33.93 -19.19 4.70
CA GLY A 460 35.15 -18.51 4.28
C GLY A 460 36.42 -19.26 4.63
N ASN A 461 37.57 -18.63 4.42
CA ASN A 461 38.85 -19.32 4.53
C ASN A 461 39.34 -19.46 6.00
N ALA A 462 39.31 -20.67 6.55
CA ALA A 462 39.70 -20.94 7.93
C ALA A 462 41.19 -20.67 8.23
N GLN A 463 42.05 -20.67 7.21
CA GLN A 463 43.51 -20.55 7.39
C GLN A 463 44.00 -19.11 7.57
N ASN A 464 43.28 -18.12 6.99
CA ASN A 464 43.66 -16.71 7.07
C ASN A 464 42.57 -15.77 7.62
N SER A 465 41.30 -16.19 7.63
CA SER A 465 40.14 -15.38 8.07
C SER A 465 39.93 -14.03 7.35
N LEU A 466 40.62 -13.77 6.24
CA LEU A 466 40.59 -12.49 5.51
C LEU A 466 39.37 -12.36 4.59
N THR A 467 38.89 -13.46 4.04
CA THR A 467 37.79 -13.51 3.06
C THR A 467 36.66 -14.38 3.58
N GLY A 468 35.45 -13.81 3.63
CA GLY A 468 34.20 -14.51 3.92
C GLY A 468 33.19 -14.32 2.80
N GLN A 469 32.16 -15.15 2.80
CA GLN A 469 31.03 -15.03 1.89
C GLN A 469 29.74 -15.57 2.53
N LEU A 470 28.61 -15.06 2.07
CA LEU A 470 27.29 -15.63 2.31
C LEU A 470 26.87 -16.38 1.06
N GLU A 471 26.51 -17.64 1.18
CA GLU A 471 26.03 -18.50 0.09
C GLU A 471 24.54 -18.77 0.30
N PHE A 472 23.69 -18.27 -0.60
CA PHE A 472 22.22 -18.37 -0.53
C PHE A 472 21.75 -19.55 -1.38
N TYR A 473 21.06 -20.52 -0.79
CA TYR A 473 20.59 -21.73 -1.47
C TYR A 473 19.08 -21.90 -1.39
N ASP A 474 18.46 -22.23 -2.52
CA ASP A 474 17.09 -22.72 -2.63
C ASP A 474 16.99 -24.09 -1.93
N ILE A 475 16.07 -24.21 -0.96
CA ILE A 475 15.88 -25.42 -0.16
C ILE A 475 15.31 -26.58 -1.01
N GLN A 476 14.44 -26.31 -1.98
CA GLN A 476 13.73 -27.32 -2.77
C GLN A 476 14.58 -27.92 -3.90
N ASN A 477 15.45 -27.10 -4.49
CA ASN A 477 16.25 -27.42 -5.68
C ASN A 477 17.75 -27.63 -5.38
N ASN A 478 18.19 -27.34 -4.15
CA ASN A 478 19.56 -27.45 -3.66
C ASN A 478 20.56 -26.55 -4.42
N SER A 479 20.06 -25.54 -5.13
CA SER A 479 20.84 -24.68 -6.02
C SER A 479 21.25 -23.37 -5.34
N LEU A 480 22.51 -22.97 -5.53
CA LEU A 480 22.98 -21.64 -5.16
C LEU A 480 22.23 -20.58 -5.98
N VAL A 481 21.45 -19.74 -5.31
CA VAL A 481 20.68 -18.63 -5.89
C VAL A 481 21.60 -17.42 -6.09
N ASN A 482 22.34 -17.05 -5.05
CA ASN A 482 23.24 -15.89 -5.05
C ASN A 482 24.40 -16.08 -4.06
N SER A 483 25.41 -15.23 -4.12
CA SER A 483 26.47 -15.17 -3.11
C SER A 483 26.98 -13.75 -2.87
N TYR A 484 27.04 -13.34 -1.60
CA TYR A 484 27.54 -12.03 -1.19
C TYR A 484 28.97 -12.15 -0.64
N GLN A 485 29.93 -11.46 -1.25
CA GLN A 485 31.33 -11.46 -0.81
C GLN A 485 31.55 -10.41 0.29
N MET A 486 32.18 -10.80 1.40
CA MET A 486 32.38 -9.93 2.56
C MET A 486 33.84 -9.90 3.04
N ASN A 487 34.25 -8.72 3.50
CA ASN A 487 35.53 -8.57 4.20
C ASN A 487 35.46 -9.34 5.52
N HIS A 488 36.44 -10.23 5.72
CA HIS A 488 36.54 -11.14 6.86
C HIS A 488 35.43 -12.20 6.95
N ILE A 489 35.75 -13.34 7.58
CA ILE A 489 34.79 -14.44 7.74
C ILE A 489 33.57 -14.03 8.60
N PRO A 490 32.34 -14.42 8.23
CA PRO A 490 31.19 -14.37 9.12
C PRO A 490 31.43 -15.28 10.34
N ARG A 491 30.94 -14.85 11.51
CA ARG A 491 31.03 -15.59 12.78
C ARG A 491 29.69 -15.74 13.49
N GLY A 492 28.76 -14.84 13.18
CA GLY A 492 27.35 -14.98 13.48
C GLY A 492 26.53 -14.65 12.24
N LEU A 493 25.43 -15.37 12.08
CA LEU A 493 24.42 -15.21 11.04
C LEU A 493 23.11 -15.63 11.69
N ASP A 494 22.08 -14.80 11.60
CA ASP A 494 20.82 -14.94 12.33
C ASP A 494 19.77 -14.00 11.70
N VAL A 495 18.50 -14.07 12.10
CA VAL A 495 17.39 -13.31 11.49
C VAL A 495 16.64 -12.48 12.54
N PHE A 496 16.32 -11.22 12.24
CA PHE A 496 15.54 -10.39 13.15
C PHE A 496 14.05 -10.78 13.17
N PRO A 497 13.42 -10.91 14.36
CA PRO A 497 12.05 -11.42 14.48
C PRO A 497 10.98 -10.43 14.01
N SER A 498 11.26 -9.12 13.93
CA SER A 498 10.25 -8.13 13.54
C SER A 498 10.05 -7.98 12.03
N ASP A 499 11.13 -8.00 11.25
CA ASP A 499 11.13 -7.67 9.82
C ASP A 499 11.88 -8.69 8.94
N GLN A 500 12.30 -9.83 9.50
CA GLN A 500 13.05 -10.90 8.84
C GLN A 500 14.39 -10.47 8.22
N SER A 501 14.92 -9.29 8.57
CA SER A 501 16.24 -8.86 8.11
C SER A 501 17.34 -9.81 8.60
N LEU A 502 18.20 -10.25 7.68
CA LEU A 502 19.32 -11.13 7.95
C LEU A 502 20.47 -10.34 8.59
N VAL A 503 20.82 -10.65 9.84
CA VAL A 503 21.93 -10.00 10.55
C VAL A 503 23.19 -10.86 10.52
N VAL A 504 24.27 -10.26 10.02
CA VAL A 504 25.58 -10.87 9.81
C VAL A 504 26.59 -10.17 10.71
N VAL A 505 27.39 -10.91 11.46
CA VAL A 505 28.51 -10.34 12.22
C VAL A 505 29.80 -11.06 11.88
N ASN A 506 30.79 -10.32 11.35
CA ASN A 506 32.09 -10.88 10.99
C ASN A 506 33.02 -11.02 12.22
N HIS A 507 34.10 -11.80 12.10
CA HIS A 507 35.07 -12.02 13.19
C HIS A 507 35.88 -10.77 13.59
N THR A 508 35.58 -9.58 13.07
CA THR A 508 36.16 -8.28 13.47
C THR A 508 35.15 -7.33 14.11
N GLY A 509 33.91 -7.78 14.35
CA GLY A 509 32.86 -6.97 14.96
C GLY A 509 32.14 -6.02 14.00
N THR A 510 32.33 -6.18 12.69
CA THR A 510 31.48 -5.51 11.70
C THR A 510 30.15 -6.24 11.65
N MET A 511 29.08 -5.53 12.05
CA MET A 511 27.70 -5.94 11.84
C MET A 511 27.22 -5.40 10.49
N LEU A 512 26.52 -6.24 9.74
CA LEU A 512 25.80 -5.91 8.52
C LEU A 512 24.38 -6.46 8.70
N VAL A 513 23.37 -5.62 8.48
CA VAL A 513 21.97 -6.02 8.43
C VAL A 513 21.57 -5.95 6.96
N LEU A 514 21.15 -7.08 6.41
CA LEU A 514 20.62 -7.17 5.05
C LEU A 514 19.10 -7.18 5.15
N LYS A 515 18.50 -6.08 4.70
CA LYS A 515 17.06 -5.98 4.44
C LYS A 515 16.74 -6.53 3.06
N GLN A 516 15.46 -6.86 2.84
CA GLN A 516 14.94 -7.10 1.51
C GLN A 516 14.68 -5.77 0.79
N ASP A 517 14.90 -5.81 -0.51
CA ASP A 517 14.71 -4.75 -1.52
C ASP A 517 14.46 -5.55 -2.81
N ALA A 518 13.18 -5.85 -3.08
CA ALA A 518 12.80 -6.89 -4.03
C ALA A 518 12.76 -6.45 -5.50
N ASP A 519 12.63 -5.15 -5.78
CA ASP A 519 12.71 -4.59 -7.15
C ASP A 519 13.97 -3.76 -7.44
N GLY A 520 14.67 -3.27 -6.41
CA GLY A 520 15.97 -2.59 -6.53
C GLY A 520 15.92 -1.07 -6.66
N ASP A 521 14.81 -0.40 -6.29
CA ASP A 521 14.71 1.07 -6.31
C ASP A 521 15.61 1.75 -5.25
N GLY A 522 15.79 1.11 -4.09
CA GLY A 522 16.63 1.57 -2.97
C GLY A 522 15.89 1.90 -1.66
N TRP A 523 14.56 1.78 -1.62
CA TRP A 523 13.80 1.53 -0.40
C TRP A 523 13.90 0.04 0.00
N VAL A 524 13.06 -0.42 0.92
CA VAL A 524 13.12 -1.78 1.50
C VAL A 524 11.71 -2.25 1.80
N ASP A 525 11.38 -3.51 1.51
CA ASP A 525 10.01 -4.10 1.50
C ASP A 525 9.13 -3.92 2.76
N VAL A 526 9.68 -3.35 3.84
CA VAL A 526 9.05 -3.16 5.15
C VAL A 526 8.94 -1.69 5.56
N ASP A 527 9.53 -0.79 4.79
CA ASP A 527 9.48 0.67 4.90
C ASP A 527 9.05 1.27 3.52
N ASP A 528 8.31 0.48 2.71
CA ASP A 528 7.93 0.68 1.31
C ASP A 528 6.51 0.13 1.09
N ASP A 529 5.61 0.93 0.49
CA ASP A 529 4.21 0.56 0.24
C ASP A 529 4.00 -0.21 -1.10
N PHE A 530 4.99 -0.22 -2.01
CA PHE A 530 4.95 -0.89 -3.31
C PHE A 530 6.15 -1.81 -3.61
N PRO A 531 6.51 -2.83 -2.77
CA PRO A 531 7.80 -3.56 -2.85
C PRO A 531 8.08 -4.44 -4.09
N ASN A 532 7.36 -4.26 -5.19
CA ASN A 532 7.52 -5.00 -6.44
C ASN A 532 7.40 -4.08 -7.68
N ASP A 533 7.31 -2.76 -7.49
CA ASP A 533 7.22 -1.76 -8.56
C ASP A 533 8.27 -0.65 -8.34
N PRO A 534 9.44 -0.70 -9.02
CA PRO A 534 10.61 0.17 -8.79
C PRO A 534 10.40 1.59 -9.36
N THR A 535 9.18 2.08 -9.28
CA THR A 535 8.73 3.41 -9.67
C THR A 535 7.89 4.07 -8.56
N GLN A 536 7.44 3.35 -7.54
CA GLN A 536 6.66 3.86 -6.39
C GLN A 536 7.20 3.30 -5.07
N HIS A 537 6.93 3.98 -3.95
CA HIS A 537 7.37 3.54 -2.61
C HIS A 537 6.59 4.12 -1.42
N GLU A 538 5.75 5.13 -1.62
CA GLU A 538 4.95 5.80 -0.58
C GLU A 538 3.51 5.93 -1.09
N ASP A 539 2.53 5.47 -0.31
CA ASP A 539 1.08 5.67 -0.51
C ASP A 539 0.56 6.60 0.59
N SER A 540 0.46 7.90 0.30
CA SER A 540 0.19 8.92 1.33
C SER A 540 -1.21 8.82 1.98
N ASP A 541 -2.20 8.17 1.35
CA ASP A 541 -3.57 8.14 1.88
C ASP A 541 -4.27 6.75 1.90
N GLY A 542 -3.67 5.73 1.30
CA GLY A 542 -4.05 4.32 1.41
C GLY A 542 -5.03 3.84 0.34
N ASP A 543 -4.86 4.28 -0.90
CA ASP A 543 -5.75 3.93 -2.02
C ASP A 543 -5.16 2.87 -2.98
N GLY A 544 -3.84 2.65 -2.96
CA GLY A 544 -3.14 1.70 -3.83
C GLY A 544 -2.51 2.30 -5.09
N TRP A 545 -2.44 3.62 -5.23
CA TRP A 545 -1.60 4.34 -6.18
C TRP A 545 -0.45 5.06 -5.44
N GLY A 546 0.70 5.26 -6.10
CA GLY A 546 1.91 5.76 -5.43
C GLY A 546 2.21 7.24 -5.66
N ASP A 547 2.85 7.90 -4.70
CA ASP A 547 3.04 9.36 -4.70
C ASP A 547 3.89 9.95 -5.87
N ASP A 548 4.69 9.17 -6.62
CA ASP A 548 5.50 9.70 -7.74
C ASP A 548 4.66 9.93 -9.02
N GLN A 549 4.03 11.10 -9.06
CA GLN A 549 3.34 11.70 -10.21
C GLN A 549 4.15 11.80 -11.52
N THR A 550 5.46 11.50 -11.51
CA THR A 550 6.26 11.45 -12.75
C THR A 550 6.19 10.09 -13.46
N GLN A 551 5.55 9.09 -12.85
CA GLN A 551 5.43 7.72 -13.35
C GLN A 551 3.99 7.38 -13.79
N PRO A 552 3.77 6.33 -14.61
CA PRO A 552 2.45 6.01 -15.18
C PRO A 552 1.41 5.49 -14.18
N ASN A 553 1.84 5.11 -12.98
CA ASN A 553 1.10 4.60 -11.83
C ASN A 553 1.05 5.62 -10.68
N GLY A 554 1.45 6.87 -10.94
CA GLY A 554 1.47 7.93 -9.93
C GLY A 554 0.09 8.48 -9.60
N ASP A 555 -0.20 8.65 -8.31
CA ASP A 555 -1.43 9.26 -7.80
C ASP A 555 -1.46 10.77 -8.04
N HIS A 556 -2.52 11.24 -8.69
CA HIS A 556 -2.73 12.64 -9.04
C HIS A 556 -3.42 13.46 -7.92
N CYS A 557 -3.87 12.83 -6.84
CA CYS A 557 -4.65 13.45 -5.75
C CYS A 557 -3.97 13.46 -4.36
N LEU A 558 -2.99 12.60 -4.10
CA LEU A 558 -1.98 12.49 -3.01
C LEU A 558 -2.45 12.47 -1.54
N ASN A 559 -3.68 12.92 -1.25
CA ASN A 559 -4.19 13.19 0.09
C ASN A 559 -5.72 12.96 0.16
N THR A 560 -6.30 12.36 -0.88
CA THR A 560 -7.76 12.19 -1.10
C THR A 560 -8.08 10.87 -1.83
N GLN A 561 -7.93 9.75 -1.11
CA GLN A 561 -8.26 8.36 -1.50
C GLN A 561 -9.25 8.22 -2.66
N GLY A 562 -8.79 7.63 -3.77
CA GLY A 562 -9.52 7.54 -5.02
C GLY A 562 -9.69 6.12 -5.55
N SER A 563 -10.07 6.05 -6.83
CA SER A 563 -10.13 4.81 -7.62
C SER A 563 -10.10 5.01 -9.14
N SER A 564 -10.09 6.25 -9.65
CA SER A 564 -9.96 6.52 -11.08
C SER A 564 -8.64 5.99 -11.66
N TYR A 565 -8.65 5.64 -12.95
CA TYR A 565 -7.53 4.97 -13.65
C TYR A 565 -7.45 5.27 -15.16
N GLN A 566 -8.33 6.13 -15.70
CA GLN A 566 -8.40 6.45 -17.14
C GLN A 566 -7.77 7.81 -17.50
N ASP A 567 -7.98 8.84 -16.67
CA ASP A 567 -7.55 10.23 -16.90
C ASP A 567 -6.54 10.74 -15.86
N ARG A 568 -6.83 10.49 -14.58
CA ARG A 568 -5.99 10.77 -13.42
C ARG A 568 -6.05 9.55 -12.51
N ASN A 569 -4.91 8.95 -12.20
CA ASN A 569 -4.89 7.81 -11.28
C ASN A 569 -5.01 8.31 -9.83
N GLY A 570 -5.63 7.51 -8.96
CA GLY A 570 -5.74 7.78 -7.51
C GLY A 570 -6.66 8.94 -7.10
N CYS A 571 -7.43 9.50 -8.04
CA CYS A 571 -8.42 10.52 -7.73
C CYS A 571 -9.81 9.91 -7.43
N PRO A 572 -10.67 10.65 -6.71
CA PRO A 572 -12.05 10.21 -6.48
C PRO A 572 -12.78 9.93 -7.80
N ASP A 573 -13.47 8.80 -7.82
CA ASP A 573 -14.35 8.32 -8.88
C ASP A 573 -15.63 7.89 -8.15
N SER A 574 -16.69 8.70 -8.29
CA SER A 574 -17.90 8.57 -7.47
C SER A 574 -18.84 7.43 -7.89
N ASP A 575 -18.62 6.78 -9.04
CA ASP A 575 -19.50 5.71 -9.53
C ASP A 575 -18.84 4.45 -10.10
N GLY A 576 -17.56 4.49 -10.45
CA GLY A 576 -16.69 3.35 -10.72
C GLY A 576 -16.42 3.04 -12.20
N ASP A 577 -16.61 3.99 -13.12
CA ASP A 577 -16.24 3.76 -14.53
C ASP A 577 -14.72 3.91 -14.81
N GLY A 578 -14.01 4.65 -13.98
CA GLY A 578 -12.56 4.88 -14.04
C GLY A 578 -12.12 6.31 -14.39
N TYR A 579 -13.04 7.22 -14.72
CA TYR A 579 -12.74 8.65 -14.87
C TYR A 579 -12.87 9.39 -13.52
N SER A 580 -12.10 10.47 -13.36
CA SER A 580 -12.05 11.20 -12.09
C SER A 580 -13.08 12.32 -11.94
N ASP A 581 -13.65 12.45 -10.74
CA ASP A 581 -14.53 13.54 -10.31
C ASP A 581 -13.89 14.92 -10.58
N ALA A 582 -14.69 15.87 -11.08
CA ALA A 582 -14.24 17.23 -11.35
C ALA A 582 -13.90 18.04 -10.08
N ASP A 583 -12.75 18.73 -10.09
CA ASP A 583 -12.27 19.59 -9.01
C ASP A 583 -11.92 21.03 -9.46
N ALA A 584 -11.27 21.81 -8.57
CA ALA A 584 -10.90 23.20 -8.82
C ALA A 584 -9.76 23.42 -9.84
N THR A 585 -9.13 22.35 -10.31
CA THR A 585 -7.98 22.30 -11.22
C THR A 585 -8.20 21.36 -12.41
N TRP A 586 -8.94 20.27 -12.22
CA TRP A 586 -9.37 19.33 -13.27
C TRP A 586 -10.88 19.49 -13.46
N LEU A 587 -11.29 20.29 -14.45
CA LEU A 587 -12.70 20.58 -14.70
C LEU A 587 -13.37 19.46 -15.50
N ALA A 588 -14.68 19.29 -15.30
CA ALA A 588 -15.54 18.44 -16.14
C ALA A 588 -15.43 18.83 -17.63
N HIS A 589 -15.64 17.85 -18.51
CA HIS A 589 -15.84 18.12 -19.94
C HIS A 589 -17.05 19.07 -20.16
N PRO A 590 -17.08 19.93 -21.19
CA PRO A 590 -16.01 20.24 -22.17
C PRO A 590 -15.04 21.36 -21.73
N LEU A 591 -15.01 21.72 -20.43
CA LEU A 591 -14.13 22.77 -19.90
C LEU A 591 -12.78 22.25 -19.40
N GLY A 592 -12.68 20.96 -19.10
CA GLY A 592 -11.45 20.23 -18.81
C GLY A 592 -11.54 18.81 -19.36
N ALA A 593 -11.03 17.82 -18.63
CA ALA A 593 -11.03 16.41 -19.01
C ALA A 593 -11.38 15.47 -17.83
N ALA A 594 -11.95 16.04 -16.76
CA ALA A 594 -12.60 15.27 -15.71
C ALA A 594 -13.96 14.76 -16.20
N ASP A 595 -14.51 13.80 -15.48
CA ASP A 595 -15.85 13.30 -15.72
C ASP A 595 -16.92 14.43 -15.64
N ALA A 596 -17.86 14.38 -16.59
CA ALA A 596 -19.03 15.25 -16.67
C ALA A 596 -20.24 14.75 -15.86
N PHE A 597 -20.33 13.45 -15.55
CA PHE A 597 -21.48 12.81 -14.91
C PHE A 597 -21.16 11.88 -13.71
N PRO A 598 -20.61 12.36 -12.56
CA PRO A 598 -20.06 11.52 -11.45
C PRO A 598 -21.03 10.67 -10.62
N ASN A 599 -22.14 10.21 -11.21
CA ASN A 599 -23.20 9.40 -10.62
C ASN A 599 -23.84 8.45 -11.68
N MET A 600 -23.25 8.32 -12.88
CA MET A 600 -23.75 7.57 -14.04
C MET A 600 -22.60 6.81 -14.76
N PRO A 601 -22.20 5.60 -14.29
CA PRO A 601 -21.00 4.84 -14.71
C PRO A 601 -21.09 4.20 -16.12
N SER A 602 -21.64 4.95 -17.07
CA SER A 602 -21.82 4.64 -18.48
C SER A 602 -21.72 5.89 -19.35
N GLN A 603 -21.37 7.06 -18.79
CA GLN A 603 -21.36 8.38 -19.40
C GLN A 603 -20.25 9.19 -18.72
N TRP A 604 -19.25 9.67 -19.45
CA TRP A 604 -18.14 10.44 -18.86
C TRP A 604 -17.72 11.67 -19.67
N HIS A 605 -18.12 11.74 -20.95
CA HIS A 605 -17.85 12.86 -21.84
C HIS A 605 -19.14 13.61 -22.20
N ASP A 606 -19.07 14.94 -22.28
CA ASP A 606 -20.13 15.83 -22.79
C ASP A 606 -19.44 16.85 -23.73
N THR A 607 -19.41 16.58 -25.04
CA THR A 607 -18.57 17.32 -25.99
C THR A 607 -19.06 18.73 -26.31
N ASP A 608 -20.37 18.99 -26.34
CA ASP A 608 -20.92 20.30 -26.71
C ASP A 608 -21.63 21.07 -25.57
N GLY A 609 -21.86 20.42 -24.42
CA GLY A 609 -22.30 21.03 -23.17
C GLY A 609 -23.81 20.98 -22.93
N ASP A 610 -24.54 20.05 -23.54
CA ASP A 610 -26.01 19.93 -23.45
C ASP A 610 -26.50 19.14 -22.21
N SER A 611 -25.60 18.45 -21.50
CA SER A 611 -25.85 17.53 -20.37
C SER A 611 -26.39 16.13 -20.72
N HIS A 612 -26.23 15.68 -21.96
CA HIS A 612 -26.24 14.28 -22.38
C HIS A 612 -24.79 13.83 -22.68
N GLY A 613 -24.49 12.53 -22.51
CA GLY A 613 -23.11 12.04 -22.64
C GLY A 613 -22.80 11.39 -24.00
N ASP A 614 -21.59 11.62 -24.52
CA ASP A 614 -21.10 11.10 -25.83
C ASP A 614 -21.24 9.57 -25.98
N GLU A 615 -21.31 8.84 -24.87
CA GLU A 615 -21.45 7.38 -24.78
C GLU A 615 -22.87 6.89 -25.16
N TYR A 616 -23.32 7.21 -26.37
CA TYR A 616 -24.66 6.86 -26.84
C TYR A 616 -24.90 5.35 -26.93
N SER A 617 -25.94 4.89 -26.25
CA SER A 617 -26.33 3.48 -26.17
C SER A 617 -27.84 3.33 -26.22
N PHE A 618 -28.31 2.28 -26.90
CA PHE A 618 -29.73 1.99 -27.09
C PHE A 618 -29.94 0.50 -27.39
N THR A 619 -31.20 0.06 -27.36
CA THR A 619 -31.62 -1.24 -27.92
C THR A 619 -32.65 -1.02 -29.02
N VAL A 620 -32.83 -1.97 -29.94
CA VAL A 620 -33.82 -1.84 -31.03
C VAL A 620 -35.05 -2.69 -30.72
N GLY A 621 -36.23 -2.08 -30.82
CA GLY A 621 -37.54 -2.67 -30.56
C GLY A 621 -38.04 -3.59 -31.68
N ASN A 622 -39.20 -4.23 -31.46
CA ASN A 622 -39.83 -5.10 -32.47
C ASN A 622 -40.47 -4.32 -33.63
N ASP A 623 -40.63 -3.01 -33.44
CA ASP A 623 -41.06 -1.97 -34.37
C ASP A 623 -39.89 -1.37 -35.17
N SER A 624 -38.64 -1.75 -34.84
CA SER A 624 -37.38 -1.19 -35.36
C SER A 624 -36.95 0.17 -34.78
N LEU A 625 -37.77 0.76 -33.90
CA LEU A 625 -37.42 1.98 -33.18
C LEU A 625 -36.37 1.72 -32.10
N ARG A 626 -35.57 2.72 -31.76
CA ARG A 626 -34.64 2.69 -30.63
C ARG A 626 -35.40 2.84 -29.31
N VAL A 627 -35.04 2.04 -28.32
CA VAL A 627 -35.70 2.00 -27.01
C VAL A 627 -34.67 1.79 -25.91
N GLY A 628 -34.87 2.50 -24.79
CA GLY A 628 -33.89 2.55 -23.70
C GLY A 628 -32.61 3.28 -24.12
N GLU A 629 -32.76 4.40 -24.83
CA GLU A 629 -31.65 5.27 -25.21
C GLU A 629 -31.06 5.97 -23.98
N SER A 630 -29.74 6.12 -23.97
CA SER A 630 -28.95 6.81 -22.97
C SER A 630 -27.74 7.44 -23.64
N GLY A 631 -27.39 8.67 -23.25
CA GLY A 631 -26.40 9.49 -23.93
C GLY A 631 -26.94 10.25 -25.13
N ASP A 632 -26.02 10.73 -25.94
CA ASP A 632 -26.22 11.72 -27.00
C ASP A 632 -25.95 11.16 -28.40
N ALA A 633 -26.98 11.14 -29.23
CA ALA A 633 -26.87 10.72 -30.63
C ALA A 633 -26.03 11.64 -31.55
N PHE A 634 -25.76 12.91 -31.17
CA PHE A 634 -25.26 13.94 -32.09
C PHE A 634 -23.96 14.69 -31.71
N ILE A 635 -23.37 14.55 -30.52
CA ILE A 635 -22.00 14.87 -30.02
C ILE A 635 -21.41 16.28 -30.31
N ASN A 636 -21.95 17.04 -31.25
CA ASN A 636 -21.45 18.32 -31.74
C ASN A 636 -22.58 19.33 -32.04
N ASP A 637 -23.82 19.00 -31.67
CA ASP A 637 -25.01 19.85 -31.81
C ASP A 637 -25.91 19.74 -30.58
N ALA A 638 -25.60 20.53 -29.55
CA ALA A 638 -26.33 20.76 -28.30
C ALA A 638 -27.80 21.22 -28.43
N SER A 639 -28.41 21.06 -29.61
CA SER A 639 -29.86 21.15 -29.82
C SER A 639 -30.53 19.79 -30.08
N GLN A 640 -29.76 18.73 -30.35
CA GLN A 640 -30.25 17.39 -30.69
C GLN A 640 -29.48 16.35 -29.88
N TYR A 641 -30.17 15.43 -29.18
CA TYR A 641 -29.53 14.40 -28.36
C TYR A 641 -30.12 12.99 -28.54
N ARG A 642 -31.15 12.86 -29.39
CA ARG A 642 -31.94 11.63 -29.56
C ARG A 642 -32.38 11.48 -31.02
N ASP A 643 -32.45 10.24 -31.49
CA ASP A 643 -32.69 9.85 -32.89
C ASP A 643 -33.44 8.51 -32.83
N LEU A 644 -34.78 8.58 -32.73
CA LEU A 644 -35.65 7.48 -32.29
C LEU A 644 -35.77 6.36 -33.33
N ASP A 645 -35.97 6.64 -34.61
CA ASP A 645 -36.05 5.59 -35.64
C ASP A 645 -34.71 5.24 -36.28
N GLY A 646 -33.75 6.17 -36.23
CA GLY A 646 -32.35 5.92 -36.53
C GLY A 646 -31.86 6.39 -37.89
N ASP A 647 -32.54 7.33 -38.54
CA ASP A 647 -32.15 7.85 -39.85
C ASP A 647 -31.03 8.91 -39.81
N GLY A 648 -30.78 9.51 -38.64
CA GLY A 648 -29.75 10.55 -38.44
C GLY A 648 -30.27 11.98 -38.46
N CYS A 649 -31.58 12.19 -38.37
CA CYS A 649 -32.22 13.43 -37.98
C CYS A 649 -32.63 13.37 -36.49
N GLY A 650 -32.60 14.51 -35.77
CA GLY A 650 -32.75 14.52 -34.32
C GLY A 650 -34.18 14.79 -33.83
N ASP A 651 -34.67 14.04 -32.84
CA ASP A 651 -36.02 14.13 -32.27
C ASP A 651 -36.50 15.54 -31.89
N ASN A 652 -35.59 16.48 -31.61
CA ASN A 652 -35.92 17.82 -31.10
C ASN A 652 -36.19 18.81 -32.24
N TYR A 653 -37.23 18.51 -33.03
CA TYR A 653 -37.63 19.30 -34.19
C TYR A 653 -38.02 20.74 -33.85
N THR A 654 -37.34 21.68 -34.50
CA THR A 654 -37.60 23.12 -34.41
C THR A 654 -37.61 23.74 -35.80
N TYR A 655 -38.49 24.72 -36.01
CA TYR A 655 -38.65 25.41 -37.30
C TYR A 655 -39.15 26.85 -37.09
N GLY A 656 -38.96 27.70 -38.10
CA GLY A 656 -39.65 28.98 -38.25
C GLY A 656 -40.79 28.90 -39.27
N ASP A 657 -41.75 29.82 -39.19
CA ASP A 657 -42.89 29.95 -40.14
C ASP A 657 -42.69 31.20 -41.03
N ASP A 658 -42.79 31.03 -42.36
CA ASP A 658 -42.96 32.14 -43.31
C ASP A 658 -44.15 31.92 -44.25
N ASN A 659 -45.32 32.37 -43.79
CA ASN A 659 -46.63 32.32 -44.48
C ASN A 659 -47.24 30.91 -44.58
N GLY A 660 -46.93 30.02 -43.64
CA GLY A 660 -47.39 28.63 -43.60
C GLY A 660 -46.30 27.61 -43.89
N MET A 661 -45.27 27.99 -44.66
CA MET A 661 -44.11 27.14 -44.93
C MET A 661 -43.20 27.06 -43.69
N ARG A 662 -42.68 25.87 -43.41
CA ARG A 662 -41.64 25.65 -42.40
C ARG A 662 -40.28 26.03 -43.00
N ILE A 663 -39.45 26.74 -42.23
CA ILE A 663 -38.16 27.26 -42.70
C ILE A 663 -37.10 27.22 -41.60
N ASN A 664 -35.85 26.90 -41.99
CA ASN A 664 -34.75 26.64 -41.05
C ASN A 664 -35.10 25.50 -40.08
N GLU A 665 -35.67 24.43 -40.62
CA GLU A 665 -35.90 23.18 -39.89
C GLU A 665 -34.57 22.61 -39.37
N ALA A 666 -34.60 22.13 -38.14
CA ALA A 666 -33.51 21.44 -37.46
C ALA A 666 -34.09 20.40 -36.50
N GLY A 667 -33.62 19.16 -36.62
CA GLY A 667 -34.29 17.98 -36.05
C GLY A 667 -35.26 17.34 -37.05
N ASP A 668 -36.14 16.47 -36.55
CA ASP A 668 -36.97 15.53 -37.32
C ASP A 668 -38.49 15.71 -37.10
N ALA A 669 -39.20 16.01 -38.19
CA ALA A 669 -40.65 16.14 -38.20
C ALA A 669 -41.41 14.82 -37.95
N PHE A 670 -40.82 13.64 -38.16
CA PHE A 670 -41.52 12.35 -38.25
C PHE A 670 -40.93 11.20 -37.40
N ILE A 671 -40.48 11.49 -36.17
CA ILE A 671 -39.92 10.71 -35.02
C ILE A 671 -40.13 9.16 -34.88
N SER A 672 -40.53 8.45 -35.92
CA SER A 672 -40.86 7.03 -36.01
C SER A 672 -40.96 6.49 -37.46
N ASP A 673 -40.72 7.30 -38.49
CA ASP A 673 -40.60 6.90 -39.90
C ASP A 673 -39.19 7.27 -40.42
N PRO A 674 -38.23 6.31 -40.43
CA PRO A 674 -36.81 6.53 -40.78
C PRO A 674 -36.61 6.70 -42.29
N THR A 675 -37.56 7.33 -42.96
CA THR A 675 -37.51 7.76 -44.35
C THR A 675 -37.80 9.26 -44.52
N GLN A 676 -38.23 9.98 -43.48
CA GLN A 676 -38.73 11.37 -43.56
C GLN A 676 -38.18 12.24 -42.43
N CYS A 677 -37.46 13.34 -42.73
CA CYS A 677 -37.05 14.32 -41.70
C CYS A 677 -37.74 15.69 -41.76
N ASN A 678 -38.19 16.12 -42.94
CA ASN A 678 -38.64 17.50 -43.21
C ASN A 678 -40.06 17.49 -43.78
N ASP A 679 -40.79 18.58 -43.51
CA ASP A 679 -42.24 18.74 -43.74
C ASP A 679 -42.47 20.20 -44.16
N PHE A 680 -41.96 20.56 -45.35
CA PHE A 680 -41.64 21.94 -45.69
C PHE A 680 -42.86 22.86 -45.84
N ASP A 681 -44.01 22.34 -46.28
CA ASP A 681 -45.27 23.09 -46.34
C ASP A 681 -46.20 22.85 -45.15
N GLY A 682 -45.92 21.80 -44.37
CA GLY A 682 -46.48 21.57 -43.06
C GLY A 682 -47.73 20.70 -43.00
N ASP A 683 -48.13 20.02 -44.09
CA ASP A 683 -49.37 19.23 -44.16
C ASP A 683 -49.34 17.90 -43.36
N GLY A 684 -48.16 17.40 -43.02
CA GLY A 684 -47.96 16.14 -42.28
C GLY A 684 -47.61 14.92 -43.13
N TYR A 685 -47.19 15.11 -44.39
CA TYR A 685 -46.48 14.13 -45.21
C TYR A 685 -45.04 14.62 -45.47
N GLY A 686 -44.06 13.72 -45.43
CA GLY A 686 -42.65 14.12 -45.48
C GLY A 686 -42.11 14.37 -46.89
N ASP A 687 -41.19 15.33 -47.02
CA ASP A 687 -40.60 15.78 -48.30
C ASP A 687 -39.98 14.66 -49.17
N ASN A 688 -39.64 13.50 -48.60
CA ASN A 688 -38.93 12.42 -49.30
C ASN A 688 -39.90 11.42 -49.95
N TYR A 689 -40.57 11.89 -51.01
CA TYR A 689 -41.54 11.11 -51.78
C TYR A 689 -40.98 9.79 -52.34
N THR A 690 -41.66 8.70 -52.03
CA THR A 690 -41.46 7.38 -52.63
C THR A 690 -42.79 6.74 -52.97
N PHE A 691 -42.79 5.83 -53.96
CA PHE A 691 -43.97 5.04 -54.27
C PHE A 691 -43.63 3.64 -54.77
N THR A 692 -44.59 2.73 -54.62
CA THR A 692 -44.64 1.45 -55.33
C THR A 692 -45.86 1.40 -56.24
N LEU A 693 -46.00 0.37 -57.09
CA LEU A 693 -47.19 0.21 -57.94
C LEU A 693 -48.04 -0.98 -57.47
N ASP A 694 -49.35 -0.78 -57.44
CA ASP A 694 -50.34 -1.77 -57.03
C ASP A 694 -50.67 -2.79 -58.17
N ASN A 695 -51.71 -3.62 -57.99
CA ASN A 695 -52.15 -4.57 -59.01
C ASN A 695 -53.03 -3.96 -60.12
N ALA A 696 -53.59 -2.76 -59.94
CA ALA A 696 -54.23 -1.98 -60.99
C ALA A 696 -53.21 -1.15 -61.81
N GLY A 697 -52.07 -0.80 -61.22
CA GLY A 697 -51.02 0.04 -61.80
C GLY A 697 -50.96 1.45 -61.23
N LEU A 698 -51.69 1.70 -60.13
CA LEU A 698 -51.70 2.96 -59.39
C LEU A 698 -50.53 3.01 -58.40
N ARG A 699 -50.14 4.21 -58.00
CA ARG A 699 -49.13 4.44 -56.97
C ARG A 699 -49.68 4.03 -55.59
N VAL A 700 -48.78 3.48 -54.77
CA VAL A 700 -48.95 3.36 -53.32
C VAL A 700 -47.82 4.20 -52.73
N GLU A 701 -48.20 5.35 -52.19
CA GLU A 701 -47.33 6.50 -51.92
C GLU A 701 -46.90 6.54 -50.44
N ALA A 702 -45.71 7.09 -50.18
CA ALA A 702 -45.19 7.39 -48.85
C ALA A 702 -44.26 8.62 -48.96
N GLY A 703 -44.48 9.61 -48.09
CA GLY A 703 -44.01 10.99 -48.33
C GLY A 703 -44.90 11.75 -49.31
N ASP A 704 -44.55 13.01 -49.56
CA ASP A 704 -45.36 14.02 -50.25
C ASP A 704 -44.94 14.24 -51.71
N ALA A 705 -45.86 14.05 -52.66
CA ALA A 705 -45.64 14.27 -54.08
C ALA A 705 -45.41 15.75 -54.48
N PHE A 706 -45.84 16.73 -53.69
CA PHE A 706 -45.74 18.17 -54.00
C PHE A 706 -45.32 19.06 -52.79
N PRO A 707 -44.08 18.96 -52.23
CA PRO A 707 -43.59 19.65 -50.99
C PRO A 707 -43.49 21.19 -51.00
N MET A 708 -44.53 21.86 -51.45
CA MET A 708 -44.68 23.30 -51.67
C MET A 708 -46.16 23.73 -51.65
N ASP A 709 -47.11 22.83 -51.35
CA ASP A 709 -48.56 22.99 -51.47
C ASP A 709 -49.34 22.14 -50.44
N TYR A 710 -49.51 22.69 -49.23
CA TYR A 710 -50.09 22.05 -48.02
C TYR A 710 -51.52 21.44 -48.09
N LEU A 711 -52.09 21.28 -49.29
CA LEU A 711 -53.34 20.56 -49.55
C LEU A 711 -53.17 19.43 -50.58
N ALA A 712 -51.95 19.08 -50.98
CA ALA A 712 -51.67 18.35 -52.22
C ALA A 712 -50.57 17.28 -52.09
N TRP A 713 -50.76 16.20 -51.31
CA TRP A 713 -49.69 15.21 -51.08
C TRP A 713 -49.64 14.01 -52.05
N SER A 714 -50.67 13.80 -52.89
CA SER A 714 -50.90 12.53 -53.63
C SER A 714 -51.09 12.73 -55.14
N ASP A 715 -50.43 11.87 -55.92
CA ASP A 715 -50.37 11.81 -57.39
C ASP A 715 -50.67 10.37 -57.85
N LEU A 716 -51.90 9.92 -57.57
CA LEU A 716 -52.23 8.49 -57.40
C LEU A 716 -52.07 7.62 -58.66
N ASP A 717 -52.41 8.11 -59.85
CA ASP A 717 -52.14 7.39 -61.12
C ASP A 717 -50.88 7.92 -61.84
N GLY A 718 -50.47 9.13 -61.51
CA GLY A 718 -49.16 9.68 -61.80
C GLY A 718 -49.09 10.71 -62.92
N ASP A 719 -50.19 11.40 -63.26
CA ASP A 719 -50.22 12.45 -64.27
C ASP A 719 -49.79 13.85 -63.79
N GLY A 720 -49.76 14.09 -62.47
CA GLY A 720 -49.41 15.36 -61.83
C GLY A 720 -50.59 16.29 -61.50
N CYS A 721 -51.84 15.85 -61.63
CA CYS A 721 -53.02 16.50 -61.05
C CYS A 721 -53.26 15.96 -59.61
N PRO A 722 -53.09 16.74 -58.52
CA PRO A 722 -53.45 16.29 -57.18
C PRO A 722 -54.97 16.38 -56.93
N THR A 723 -55.48 15.60 -55.97
CA THR A 723 -56.91 15.60 -55.60
C THR A 723 -57.35 16.86 -54.82
N SER A 724 -56.42 17.73 -54.43
CA SER A 724 -56.63 19.07 -53.83
C SER A 724 -55.37 19.92 -54.00
N SER A 725 -55.48 21.26 -53.92
CA SER A 725 -54.34 22.18 -54.05
C SER A 725 -54.68 23.58 -53.52
N ALA A 726 -53.73 24.20 -52.81
CA ALA A 726 -53.73 25.60 -52.41
C ALA A 726 -52.94 26.50 -53.37
N THR A 727 -51.90 25.99 -54.06
CA THR A 727 -51.11 26.77 -55.02
C THR A 727 -51.81 26.99 -56.37
N GLY A 728 -52.83 26.18 -56.67
CA GLY A 728 -53.63 26.27 -57.89
C GLY A 728 -53.18 25.31 -58.99
N LEU A 729 -52.72 24.13 -58.62
CA LEU A 729 -52.55 22.99 -59.53
C LEU A 729 -53.92 22.56 -60.10
N ALA A 730 -53.90 21.81 -61.21
CA ALA A 730 -55.12 21.25 -61.77
C ALA A 730 -55.62 20.10 -60.87
N ILE A 731 -56.91 20.11 -60.52
CA ILE A 731 -57.48 19.11 -59.62
C ILE A 731 -57.86 17.86 -60.41
N ASP A 732 -57.40 16.72 -59.94
CA ASP A 732 -57.82 15.41 -60.43
C ASP A 732 -59.26 15.07 -60.00
N LEU A 733 -60.11 14.76 -60.98
CA LEU A 733 -61.49 14.31 -60.79
C LEU A 733 -61.68 12.81 -61.10
N TYR A 734 -60.63 12.13 -61.58
CA TYR A 734 -60.63 10.73 -62.03
C TYR A 734 -59.33 10.00 -61.61
N PRO A 735 -59.10 9.71 -60.31
CA PRO A 735 -57.80 9.25 -59.74
C PRO A 735 -57.32 7.83 -60.12
N THR A 736 -57.54 7.43 -61.36
CA THR A 736 -57.28 6.10 -61.93
C THR A 736 -57.01 6.14 -63.45
N ASP A 737 -56.91 7.32 -64.08
CA ASP A 737 -56.77 7.53 -65.53
C ASP A 737 -55.64 8.52 -65.86
N SER A 738 -54.41 8.02 -65.80
CA SER A 738 -53.16 8.78 -66.00
C SER A 738 -52.92 9.34 -67.41
N GLU A 739 -53.97 9.55 -68.20
CA GLU A 739 -53.96 10.34 -69.43
C GLU A 739 -54.68 11.71 -69.31
N ASN A 740 -55.72 11.91 -68.47
CA ASN A 740 -56.54 13.16 -68.49
C ASN A 740 -57.36 13.47 -67.21
N CYS A 741 -57.42 14.74 -66.79
CA CYS A 741 -58.19 15.18 -65.61
C CYS A 741 -59.69 15.62 -65.84
N ASP A 742 -60.34 15.54 -67.04
CA ASP A 742 -61.73 16.10 -67.28
C ASP A 742 -62.50 15.70 -68.62
N GLU A 743 -63.83 15.38 -68.64
CA GLU A 743 -64.76 15.28 -69.85
C GLU A 743 -66.32 15.19 -69.54
N GLU A 744 -67.24 15.27 -70.55
CA GLU A 744 -68.75 15.47 -70.47
C GLU A 744 -69.69 14.49 -71.28
N LEU A 745 -71.05 14.50 -71.11
CA LEU A 745 -72.03 13.49 -71.67
C LEU A 745 -73.42 13.99 -72.25
N PRO A 746 -74.19 13.19 -73.08
CA PRO A 746 -75.43 13.62 -73.80
C PRO A 746 -76.81 12.89 -73.53
N PHE A 747 -77.92 13.40 -74.10
CA PHE A 747 -79.37 13.20 -73.70
C PHE A 747 -80.35 12.43 -74.66
N TRP A 748 -81.52 11.95 -74.16
CA TRP A 748 -82.58 11.16 -74.87
C TRP A 748 -84.06 11.55 -74.57
N LEU A 749 -85.04 11.04 -75.34
CA LEU A 749 -86.49 11.36 -75.20
C LEU A 749 -87.32 10.34 -74.36
N PRO A 750 -88.45 10.75 -73.74
CA PRO A 750 -89.39 9.87 -73.01
C PRO A 750 -89.94 8.67 -73.78
N VAL A 751 -90.24 7.58 -73.05
CA VAL A 751 -90.56 6.26 -73.61
C VAL A 751 -92.04 6.12 -73.96
N ASN A 752 -92.32 5.66 -75.18
CA ASN A 752 -93.67 5.40 -75.72
C ASN A 752 -94.64 6.61 -75.70
N LEU A 753 -94.10 7.83 -75.79
CA LEU A 753 -94.87 9.07 -75.90
C LEU A 753 -95.88 9.05 -77.07
N ALA A 754 -97.16 9.21 -76.74
CA ALA A 754 -98.27 9.39 -77.67
C ALA A 754 -99.11 10.62 -77.28
N ILE A 755 -99.56 11.37 -78.29
CA ILE A 755 -100.49 12.50 -78.12
C ILE A 755 -101.60 12.36 -79.16
N LEU A 756 -102.84 12.26 -78.70
CA LEU A 756 -104.05 12.23 -79.53
C LEU A 756 -104.82 13.54 -79.35
N VAL A 757 -105.26 14.14 -80.46
CA VAL A 757 -106.00 15.40 -80.46
C VAL A 757 -107.37 15.19 -81.08
N SER A 758 -108.42 15.64 -80.41
CA SER A 758 -109.80 15.65 -80.91
C SER A 758 -110.49 16.96 -80.56
N ASN A 759 -111.72 17.17 -81.06
CA ASN A 759 -112.49 18.36 -80.73
C ASN A 759 -114.00 18.12 -80.85
N ASP A 760 -114.79 18.91 -80.13
CA ASP A 760 -116.18 19.18 -80.51
C ASP A 760 -116.28 20.54 -81.23
N ALA A 761 -117.49 21.01 -81.55
CA ALA A 761 -117.69 22.28 -82.27
C ALA A 761 -117.35 23.54 -81.43
N SER A 762 -116.81 23.37 -80.22
CA SER A 762 -116.58 24.42 -79.22
C SER A 762 -115.32 24.23 -78.36
N ILE A 763 -114.74 23.03 -78.23
CA ILE A 763 -113.59 22.73 -77.35
C ILE A 763 -112.62 21.74 -78.03
N TRP A 764 -111.31 21.94 -77.87
CA TRP A 764 -110.27 20.95 -78.22
C TRP A 764 -109.93 20.07 -77.01
N TYR A 765 -109.68 18.78 -77.25
CA TYR A 765 -109.30 17.78 -76.25
C TYR A 765 -107.98 17.09 -76.64
N LEU A 766 -107.12 16.85 -75.66
CA LEU A 766 -105.81 16.22 -75.80
C LEU A 766 -105.73 15.01 -74.86
N ASP A 767 -105.66 13.79 -75.39
CA ASP A 767 -105.19 12.62 -74.64
C ASP A 767 -103.66 12.55 -74.82
N ILE A 768 -102.90 12.67 -73.72
CA ILE A 768 -101.44 12.50 -73.72
C ILE A 768 -101.04 11.35 -72.80
N SER A 769 -100.16 10.47 -73.29
CA SER A 769 -99.65 9.34 -72.51
C SER A 769 -98.22 8.95 -72.84
N TRP A 770 -97.51 8.43 -71.85
CA TRP A 770 -96.19 7.78 -71.98
C TRP A 770 -95.97 6.79 -70.84
N ASP A 771 -95.02 5.87 -70.98
CA ASP A 771 -94.72 4.85 -69.97
C ASP A 771 -93.69 5.35 -68.93
N SER A 772 -92.71 6.14 -69.34
CA SER A 772 -91.78 6.84 -68.45
C SER A 772 -91.18 8.10 -69.10
N ALA A 773 -90.62 8.98 -68.27
CA ALA A 773 -89.61 9.95 -68.71
C ALA A 773 -88.33 9.24 -69.20
N ALA A 774 -87.39 10.02 -69.75
CA ALA A 774 -86.01 9.56 -69.91
C ALA A 774 -85.26 9.71 -68.58
N ASP A 775 -84.25 8.87 -68.34
CA ASP A 775 -83.63 8.71 -67.01
C ASP A 775 -82.97 9.99 -66.46
N ASN A 776 -82.60 10.92 -67.34
CA ASN A 776 -82.03 12.23 -67.01
C ASN A 776 -83.04 13.36 -67.33
N THR A 777 -84.27 13.31 -66.79
CA THR A 777 -85.27 14.40 -66.97
C THR A 777 -86.23 14.53 -65.78
N ASP A 778 -86.07 15.59 -65.01
CA ASP A 778 -86.84 15.82 -63.78
C ASP A 778 -88.18 16.54 -64.04
N ILE A 779 -88.22 17.42 -65.03
CA ILE A 779 -89.44 18.17 -65.40
C ILE A 779 -89.73 18.04 -66.89
N ILE A 780 -90.93 17.55 -67.21
CA ILE A 780 -91.50 17.57 -68.57
C ILE A 780 -92.61 18.62 -68.62
N ARG A 781 -92.62 19.48 -69.65
CA ARG A 781 -93.63 20.52 -69.85
C ARG A 781 -94.32 20.35 -71.20
N LEU A 782 -95.66 20.33 -71.22
CA LEU A 782 -96.47 20.44 -72.43
C LEU A 782 -97.02 21.86 -72.53
N GLU A 783 -96.68 22.54 -73.62
CA GLU A 783 -97.01 23.93 -73.88
C GLU A 783 -97.79 24.05 -75.19
N PHE A 784 -98.69 25.03 -75.28
CA PHE A 784 -99.53 25.26 -76.45
C PHE A 784 -99.60 26.73 -76.86
N ALA A 785 -99.94 26.95 -78.13
CA ALA A 785 -100.39 28.25 -78.62
C ALA A 785 -101.54 28.09 -79.61
N LEU A 786 -102.39 29.12 -79.70
CA LEU A 786 -103.52 29.21 -80.63
C LEU A 786 -103.33 30.39 -81.57
N ASN A 787 -103.32 30.17 -82.89
CA ASN A 787 -103.12 31.22 -83.88
C ASN A 787 -104.04 31.08 -85.11
N ASN A 788 -103.86 32.00 -86.07
CA ASN A 788 -104.63 32.08 -87.32
C ASN A 788 -103.84 31.62 -88.55
N GLU A 789 -102.55 31.29 -88.40
CA GLU A 789 -101.62 31.10 -89.50
C GLU A 789 -100.81 29.81 -89.34
N THR A 790 -100.22 29.33 -90.44
CA THR A 790 -99.63 28.00 -90.54
C THR A 790 -98.22 27.88 -89.94
N SER A 791 -97.67 28.99 -89.45
CA SER A 791 -96.30 29.09 -88.92
C SER A 791 -96.23 28.70 -87.45
N SER A 792 -95.12 28.06 -87.05
CA SER A 792 -94.82 27.84 -85.63
C SER A 792 -94.80 29.17 -84.86
N PRO A 793 -95.48 29.26 -83.70
CA PRO A 793 -95.37 30.37 -82.76
C PRO A 793 -93.93 30.57 -82.29
N ILE A 794 -93.64 31.77 -81.79
CA ILE A 794 -92.41 32.02 -81.03
C ILE A 794 -92.55 31.52 -79.59
N ASP A 795 -91.44 31.20 -78.93
CA ASP A 795 -91.39 30.64 -77.58
C ASP A 795 -92.26 31.38 -76.54
N SER A 796 -92.35 32.71 -76.61
CA SER A 796 -93.15 33.53 -75.70
C SER A 796 -94.66 33.53 -75.99
N GLU A 797 -95.11 32.94 -77.09
CA GLU A 797 -96.53 32.70 -77.40
C GLU A 797 -97.02 31.34 -76.90
N TYR A 798 -96.10 30.44 -76.52
CA TYR A 798 -96.45 29.19 -75.87
C TYR A 798 -96.80 29.42 -74.39
N VAL A 799 -97.89 28.80 -73.94
CA VAL A 799 -98.34 28.75 -72.55
C VAL A 799 -98.35 27.29 -72.12
N ALA A 800 -97.84 26.96 -70.94
CA ALA A 800 -97.96 25.60 -70.42
C ALA A 800 -99.45 25.21 -70.26
N ILE A 801 -99.87 24.09 -70.86
CA ILE A 801 -101.12 23.42 -70.47
C ILE A 801 -100.88 22.71 -69.14
N GLN A 802 -99.79 21.95 -69.08
CA GLN A 802 -99.54 20.98 -68.02
C GLN A 802 -98.02 20.78 -67.85
N VAL A 803 -97.60 20.53 -66.61
CA VAL A 803 -96.21 20.28 -66.24
C VAL A 803 -96.19 19.07 -65.32
N TRP A 804 -95.34 18.08 -65.65
CA TRP A 804 -95.14 16.87 -64.87
C TRP A 804 -93.74 16.89 -64.28
N THR A 805 -93.65 16.80 -62.96
CA THR A 805 -92.41 16.68 -62.19
C THR A 805 -92.27 15.24 -61.67
N SER A 806 -92.58 14.26 -62.53
CA SER A 806 -92.71 12.85 -62.18
C SER A 806 -92.32 11.98 -63.36
N THR A 807 -91.35 11.09 -63.16
CA THR A 807 -90.75 10.25 -64.21
C THR A 807 -91.60 9.03 -64.59
N GLY A 808 -92.68 8.75 -63.86
CA GLY A 808 -93.58 7.62 -64.11
C GLY A 808 -94.55 7.81 -65.30
N ALA A 809 -95.37 6.78 -65.52
CA ALA A 809 -96.35 6.74 -66.60
C ALA A 809 -97.44 7.82 -66.45
N VAL A 810 -97.71 8.54 -67.54
CA VAL A 810 -98.77 9.56 -67.62
C VAL A 810 -99.86 9.05 -68.57
N ASN A 811 -101.12 9.37 -68.24
CA ASN A 811 -102.26 9.22 -69.14
C ASN A 811 -103.33 10.27 -68.73
N GLU A 812 -103.29 11.44 -69.36
CA GLU A 812 -104.11 12.59 -68.98
C GLU A 812 -104.90 13.15 -70.18
N ASN A 813 -106.14 13.57 -69.90
CA ASN A 813 -107.05 14.12 -70.89
C ASN A 813 -107.32 15.60 -70.59
N LEU A 814 -106.67 16.48 -71.36
CA LEU A 814 -106.60 17.92 -71.18
C LEU A 814 -107.53 18.63 -72.17
N SER A 815 -108.05 19.82 -71.83
CA SER A 815 -108.96 20.57 -72.71
C SER A 815 -108.53 22.02 -72.94
N VAL A 816 -108.49 22.45 -74.21
CA VAL A 816 -108.12 23.80 -74.62
C VAL A 816 -109.32 24.48 -75.27
N ASN A 817 -109.75 25.60 -74.69
CA ASN A 817 -110.84 26.42 -75.24
C ASN A 817 -110.35 27.25 -76.44
N PRO A 818 -110.92 27.10 -77.65
CA PRO A 818 -110.56 27.93 -78.79
C PRO A 818 -110.96 29.39 -78.58
N VAL A 819 -110.03 30.31 -78.87
CA VAL A 819 -110.29 31.76 -78.86
C VAL A 819 -110.95 32.16 -80.18
N THR A 820 -112.01 32.96 -80.13
CA THR A 820 -112.88 33.30 -81.27
C THR A 820 -112.12 34.00 -82.40
N GLY A 821 -111.64 33.22 -83.37
CA GLY A 821 -110.86 33.68 -84.52
C GLY A 821 -109.72 32.74 -84.90
N ASN A 822 -109.19 31.99 -83.93
CA ASN A 822 -107.98 31.20 -84.05
C ASN A 822 -108.33 29.74 -84.40
N ASN A 823 -107.66 29.18 -85.42
CA ASN A 823 -108.06 27.92 -86.07
C ASN A 823 -107.01 26.79 -85.96
N PHE A 824 -105.80 27.08 -85.46
CA PHE A 824 -104.73 26.09 -85.32
C PHE A 824 -104.26 26.00 -83.87
N LEU A 825 -103.92 24.78 -83.47
CA LEU A 825 -103.32 24.43 -82.19
C LEU A 825 -101.90 23.93 -82.44
N HIS A 826 -100.93 24.63 -81.86
CA HIS A 826 -99.53 24.22 -81.80
C HIS A 826 -99.22 23.65 -80.42
N LEU A 827 -98.32 22.66 -80.37
CA LEU A 827 -97.95 21.93 -79.15
C LEU A 827 -96.43 21.76 -79.11
N ARG A 828 -95.83 21.88 -77.93
CA ARG A 828 -94.40 21.64 -77.68
C ARG A 828 -94.23 20.81 -76.41
N LEU A 829 -93.29 19.87 -76.44
CA LEU A 829 -92.81 19.17 -75.25
C LEU A 829 -91.35 19.57 -74.97
N THR A 830 -91.06 19.96 -73.74
CA THR A 830 -89.73 20.39 -73.28
C THR A 830 -89.33 19.59 -72.05
N GLY A 831 -88.11 19.05 -72.05
CA GLY A 831 -87.48 18.44 -70.87
C GLY A 831 -86.55 19.43 -70.18
N VAL A 832 -86.41 19.31 -68.87
CA VAL A 832 -85.45 20.06 -68.05
C VAL A 832 -84.86 19.08 -67.01
N PRO A 833 -83.53 18.87 -66.98
CA PRO A 833 -82.85 18.17 -65.89
C PRO A 833 -82.64 19.09 -64.68
N ASP A 834 -82.23 18.55 -63.54
CA ASP A 834 -81.97 19.31 -62.30
C ASP A 834 -80.76 20.28 -62.40
N ASP A 835 -79.87 20.08 -63.38
CA ASP A 835 -78.82 21.04 -63.79
C ASP A 835 -79.40 22.37 -64.34
N GLY A 836 -80.66 22.36 -64.78
CA GLY A 836 -81.42 23.50 -65.25
C GLY A 836 -81.38 23.74 -66.77
N ASP A 837 -80.63 22.98 -67.57
CA ASP A 837 -80.40 23.32 -68.97
C ASP A 837 -81.50 22.76 -69.90
N SER A 838 -82.36 23.66 -70.41
CA SER A 838 -83.65 23.28 -71.00
C SER A 838 -83.55 22.83 -72.47
N ILE A 839 -83.50 21.51 -72.71
CA ILE A 839 -83.46 20.94 -74.06
C ILE A 839 -84.90 20.76 -74.60
N SER A 840 -85.27 21.57 -75.60
CA SER A 840 -86.61 21.53 -76.23
C SER A 840 -86.63 20.85 -77.60
N ARG A 841 -87.77 20.22 -77.95
CA ARG A 841 -88.07 19.79 -79.33
C ARG A 841 -89.45 20.31 -79.75
N ASN A 842 -89.47 21.19 -80.75
CA ASN A 842 -90.71 21.66 -81.37
C ASN A 842 -91.41 20.54 -82.15
N TRP A 843 -92.72 20.40 -81.96
CA TRP A 843 -93.59 19.50 -82.72
C TRP A 843 -94.47 20.32 -83.66
N THR A 844 -94.86 19.76 -84.81
CA THR A 844 -95.64 20.46 -85.85
C THR A 844 -97.14 20.49 -85.53
N SER A 845 -97.82 21.53 -86.01
CA SER A 845 -99.24 21.81 -85.73
C SER A 845 -100.19 20.68 -86.14
N VAL A 846 -101.30 20.57 -85.40
CA VAL A 846 -102.40 19.63 -85.68
C VAL A 846 -103.56 20.37 -86.36
N TRP A 847 -104.20 19.69 -87.32
CA TRP A 847 -105.17 20.29 -88.25
C TRP A 847 -106.46 19.48 -88.22
N ILE A 848 -107.57 20.07 -87.77
CA ILE A 848 -108.90 19.46 -87.91
C ILE A 848 -109.83 20.47 -88.60
N VAL A 849 -110.23 20.15 -89.83
CA VAL A 849 -111.17 20.95 -90.62
C VAL A 849 -112.59 20.44 -90.35
N HIS A 850 -113.53 21.37 -90.13
CA HIS A 850 -114.84 21.06 -89.55
C HIS A 850 -115.81 20.31 -90.51
N SER A 851 -115.68 18.99 -90.63
CA SER A 851 -116.73 18.10 -91.18
C SER A 851 -116.66 16.64 -90.69
N SER A 852 -117.34 16.35 -89.58
CA SER A 852 -117.98 15.06 -89.22
C SER A 852 -117.22 13.73 -89.41
N GLY A 853 -116.77 13.09 -88.31
CA GLY A 853 -116.62 11.62 -88.22
C GLY A 853 -115.58 11.05 -87.22
N GLU A 854 -116.06 10.30 -86.21
CA GLU A 854 -115.50 9.06 -85.60
C GLU A 854 -113.98 8.96 -85.22
N ASN A 855 -113.62 8.88 -83.91
CA ASN A 855 -113.33 7.66 -83.07
C ASN A 855 -111.85 7.13 -83.15
N THR A 856 -111.15 6.54 -82.14
CA THR A 856 -111.46 6.01 -80.77
C THR A 856 -110.19 5.58 -79.94
N THR A 857 -110.20 5.69 -78.58
CA THR A 857 -109.59 4.77 -77.51
C THR A 857 -108.05 4.56 -77.36
N GLN A 858 -107.37 4.18 -76.23
CA GLN A 858 -107.66 3.90 -74.77
C GLN A 858 -106.38 3.70 -73.85
N ASN A 859 -106.46 3.95 -72.51
CA ASN A 859 -105.81 3.35 -71.26
C ASN A 859 -104.26 3.09 -71.12
N GLY A 860 -103.58 2.93 -69.94
CA GLY A 860 -103.84 3.20 -68.47
C GLY A 860 -103.13 2.28 -67.38
N SER A 861 -102.91 2.76 -66.12
CA SER A 861 -102.67 2.07 -64.76
C SER A 861 -101.32 1.32 -64.39
N GLU A 862 -100.81 1.07 -63.14
CA GLU A 862 -101.01 1.51 -61.69
C GLU A 862 -99.97 0.92 -60.61
N ASN A 863 -99.54 1.68 -59.55
CA ASN A 863 -99.14 1.33 -58.11
C ASN A 863 -97.97 0.31 -57.78
N ASN A 864 -97.37 0.02 -56.57
CA ASN A 864 -97.36 0.34 -55.08
C ASN A 864 -96.04 -0.25 -54.37
N THR A 865 -95.58 -0.28 -53.06
CA THR A 865 -95.94 0.02 -51.61
C THR A 865 -94.67 0.08 -50.62
N ASN A 866 -94.81 0.12 -49.26
CA ASN A 866 -93.78 0.25 -48.14
C ASN A 866 -93.50 -1.01 -47.23
N ASN A 867 -92.49 -0.98 -46.29
CA ASN A 867 -92.55 -1.52 -44.87
C ASN A 867 -91.30 -1.26 -43.94
N ASN A 868 -91.41 -1.53 -42.60
CA ASN A 868 -90.36 -1.41 -41.54
C ASN A 868 -90.68 -2.30 -40.29
N LEU A 869 -89.71 -2.93 -39.57
CA LEU A 869 -89.96 -3.90 -38.46
C LEU A 869 -88.81 -4.08 -37.41
N ASP A 870 -89.15 -4.67 -36.25
CA ASP A 870 -88.32 -5.15 -35.12
C ASP A 870 -88.98 -6.45 -34.59
N SER A 871 -88.22 -7.53 -34.45
CA SER A 871 -88.72 -8.90 -34.23
C SER A 871 -88.53 -9.46 -32.81
N ASP A 872 -87.68 -8.85 -31.99
CA ASP A 872 -87.14 -9.43 -30.75
C ASP A 872 -87.39 -8.53 -29.52
N GLY A 873 -87.35 -7.20 -29.71
CA GLY A 873 -87.67 -6.22 -28.68
C GLY A 873 -86.52 -5.84 -27.73
N ASP A 874 -85.25 -6.03 -28.09
CA ASP A 874 -84.09 -5.41 -27.40
C ASP A 874 -84.06 -3.87 -27.55
N GLY A 875 -84.57 -3.37 -28.68
CA GLY A 875 -84.63 -1.94 -29.02
C GLY A 875 -83.95 -1.55 -30.34
N VAL A 876 -83.34 -2.50 -31.05
CA VAL A 876 -82.78 -2.32 -32.41
C VAL A 876 -83.73 -2.91 -33.47
N ILE A 877 -83.74 -2.34 -34.69
CA ILE A 877 -84.57 -2.84 -35.80
C ILE A 877 -83.88 -3.99 -36.56
N ASP A 878 -84.66 -4.88 -37.18
CA ASP A 878 -84.19 -6.13 -37.82
C ASP A 878 -83.07 -5.94 -38.86
N SER A 879 -82.96 -4.75 -39.47
CA SER A 879 -81.93 -4.41 -40.46
C SER A 879 -80.64 -3.81 -39.88
N ALA A 880 -80.54 -3.70 -38.55
CA ALA A 880 -79.42 -3.10 -37.83
C ALA A 880 -78.96 -3.90 -36.60
N ASP A 881 -79.55 -5.08 -36.38
CA ASP A 881 -79.24 -6.02 -35.30
C ASP A 881 -78.45 -7.21 -35.87
N ASN A 882 -77.39 -7.66 -35.17
CA ASN A 882 -76.61 -8.84 -35.55
C ASN A 882 -77.15 -10.16 -34.97
N CYS A 883 -78.05 -10.11 -33.98
CA CYS A 883 -78.74 -11.24 -33.38
C CYS A 883 -80.29 -11.06 -33.32
N PRO A 884 -81.03 -10.87 -34.46
CA PRO A 884 -82.44 -10.40 -34.51
C PRO A 884 -83.55 -11.29 -33.89
N ASN A 885 -83.18 -12.25 -33.04
CA ASN A 885 -84.07 -13.19 -32.35
C ASN A 885 -83.56 -13.57 -30.92
N GLU A 886 -82.46 -12.98 -30.41
CA GLU A 886 -81.87 -13.33 -29.10
C GLU A 886 -81.43 -12.11 -28.24
N HIS A 887 -82.43 -11.46 -27.62
CA HIS A 887 -82.40 -10.32 -26.69
C HIS A 887 -81.03 -10.00 -26.06
N GLY A 888 -80.32 -9.03 -26.63
CA GLY A 888 -78.98 -8.63 -26.20
C GLY A 888 -78.92 -7.21 -25.64
N SER A 889 -77.99 -6.42 -26.18
CA SER A 889 -77.89 -4.99 -25.86
C SER A 889 -77.24 -4.18 -26.98
N VAL A 890 -77.66 -2.93 -27.12
CA VAL A 890 -77.16 -1.97 -28.13
C VAL A 890 -75.63 -1.81 -28.10
N ALA A 891 -75.00 -1.89 -26.92
CA ALA A 891 -73.55 -1.79 -26.75
C ALA A 891 -72.76 -2.99 -27.32
N ASN A 892 -73.43 -4.08 -27.68
CA ASN A 892 -72.86 -5.27 -28.32
C ASN A 892 -73.67 -5.66 -29.59
N GLN A 893 -74.26 -4.67 -30.26
CA GLN A 893 -74.99 -4.80 -31.53
C GLN A 893 -76.07 -5.91 -31.52
N GLY A 894 -76.79 -6.01 -30.40
CA GLY A 894 -77.93 -6.92 -30.21
C GLY A 894 -77.60 -8.32 -29.69
N CYS A 895 -76.33 -8.68 -29.51
CA CYS A 895 -75.93 -10.03 -29.06
C CYS A 895 -75.55 -10.10 -27.55
N PRO A 896 -75.77 -11.23 -26.84
CA PRO A 896 -75.40 -11.41 -25.43
C PRO A 896 -73.92 -11.76 -25.19
N SER A 897 -73.44 -11.61 -23.94
CA SER A 897 -72.04 -11.82 -23.53
C SER A 897 -71.87 -12.87 -22.41
N ILE A 898 -70.68 -13.47 -22.31
CA ILE A 898 -70.41 -14.68 -21.50
C ILE A 898 -69.33 -14.43 -20.44
N ILE A 899 -69.57 -14.86 -19.19
CA ILE A 899 -68.63 -14.85 -18.06
C ILE A 899 -68.66 -16.23 -17.38
N ASN A 900 -67.54 -16.67 -16.78
CA ASN A 900 -67.54 -17.71 -15.75
C ASN A 900 -66.50 -17.42 -14.65
N ASP A 901 -66.75 -17.91 -13.44
CA ASP A 901 -66.15 -17.43 -12.18
C ASP A 901 -65.91 -18.60 -11.19
N THR A 902 -65.33 -18.29 -10.01
CA THR A 902 -65.35 -19.03 -8.72
C THR A 902 -64.26 -20.08 -8.39
N SER A 903 -63.19 -19.59 -7.73
CA SER A 903 -62.85 -19.85 -6.30
C SER A 903 -62.58 -21.25 -5.70
N ASN A 904 -61.84 -21.24 -4.56
CA ASN A 904 -61.93 -22.15 -3.38
C ASN A 904 -61.30 -23.58 -3.51
N GLN A 905 -60.89 -24.29 -2.42
CA GLN A 905 -61.06 -24.08 -0.97
C GLN A 905 -60.06 -24.88 -0.05
N THR A 906 -59.65 -24.30 1.11
CA THR A 906 -59.34 -24.93 2.44
C THR A 906 -58.34 -26.12 2.60
N GLY A 907 -57.77 -26.40 3.79
CA GLY A 907 -57.97 -25.81 5.13
C GLY A 907 -57.07 -26.40 6.25
N ASN A 908 -57.40 -26.11 7.51
CA ASN A 908 -56.55 -26.24 8.73
C ASN A 908 -56.43 -27.67 9.33
N ASP A 909 -55.46 -27.88 10.22
CA ASP A 909 -55.71 -28.03 11.69
C ASP A 909 -54.40 -28.05 12.53
N GLU A 910 -54.52 -27.85 13.85
CA GLU A 910 -53.40 -27.69 14.82
C GLU A 910 -52.94 -29.02 15.47
N ILE A 911 -51.69 -29.05 16.02
CA ILE A 911 -51.31 -29.62 17.34
C ILE A 911 -49.81 -29.34 17.64
N ASN A 912 -49.46 -29.17 18.92
CA ASN A 912 -48.10 -29.03 19.46
C ASN A 912 -48.00 -29.93 20.73
N PRO A 913 -46.88 -30.64 21.01
CA PRO A 913 -45.80 -30.06 21.84
C PRO A 913 -44.36 -30.57 21.57
N GLU A 914 -43.35 -29.81 22.06
CA GLU A 914 -41.95 -30.21 22.35
C GLU A 914 -41.09 -30.64 21.11
N ASP A 915 -39.81 -30.28 20.93
CA ASP A 915 -38.76 -29.80 21.87
C ASP A 915 -37.64 -28.98 21.13
N GLU A 916 -36.75 -28.34 21.91
CA GLU A 916 -35.39 -27.79 21.63
C GLU A 916 -35.03 -26.87 20.43
N SER A 917 -34.00 -26.04 20.71
CA SER A 917 -33.15 -25.20 19.82
C SER A 917 -33.72 -23.87 19.25
N THR A 918 -32.91 -22.81 19.36
CA THR A 918 -33.18 -21.45 18.84
C THR A 918 -31.91 -20.88 18.23
N ASP A 919 -31.85 -20.77 16.90
CA ASP A 919 -30.75 -20.09 16.20
C ASP A 919 -31.05 -18.61 15.96
N THR A 920 -30.02 -17.77 16.12
CA THR A 920 -30.03 -16.34 15.76
C THR A 920 -28.90 -16.06 14.75
N PRO A 921 -29.15 -15.28 13.69
CA PRO A 921 -28.23 -15.20 12.54
C PRO A 921 -26.90 -14.51 12.85
N ALA A 922 -25.83 -14.99 12.20
CA ALA A 922 -24.42 -14.73 12.52
C ALA A 922 -23.91 -13.27 12.35
N ILE A 923 -24.75 -12.33 11.91
CA ILE A 923 -24.36 -10.95 11.56
C ILE A 923 -23.77 -10.19 12.77
N TRP A 924 -24.22 -10.49 13.99
CA TRP A 924 -23.74 -9.82 15.21
C TRP A 924 -22.26 -10.10 15.55
N TYR A 925 -21.73 -11.28 15.23
CA TYR A 925 -20.35 -11.61 15.54
C TYR A 925 -19.34 -10.89 14.62
N VAL A 926 -19.69 -10.68 13.35
CA VAL A 926 -18.87 -9.96 12.38
C VAL A 926 -18.71 -8.49 12.79
N LEU A 927 -19.81 -7.82 13.17
CA LEU A 927 -19.78 -6.43 13.64
C LEU A 927 -18.94 -6.24 14.91
N ILE A 928 -18.96 -7.21 15.83
CA ILE A 928 -18.12 -7.18 17.04
C ILE A 928 -16.64 -7.41 16.68
N ALA A 929 -16.33 -8.32 15.75
CA ALA A 929 -14.96 -8.57 15.31
C ALA A 929 -14.33 -7.34 14.62
N VAL A 930 -15.06 -6.70 13.70
CA VAL A 930 -14.60 -5.46 13.02
C VAL A 930 -14.39 -4.32 14.01
N MET A 931 -15.30 -4.14 14.98
CA MET A 931 -15.15 -3.10 16.00
C MET A 931 -13.94 -3.36 16.93
N LEU A 932 -13.65 -4.62 17.26
CA LEU A 932 -12.45 -4.98 18.04
C LEU A 932 -11.16 -4.81 17.24
N ALA A 933 -11.16 -5.11 15.94
CA ALA A 933 -10.01 -4.88 15.05
C ALA A 933 -9.68 -3.38 14.95
N GLY A 934 -10.68 -2.52 14.74
CA GLY A 934 -10.48 -1.06 14.71
C GLY A 934 -9.94 -0.51 16.04
N ILE A 935 -10.38 -1.05 17.19
CA ILE A 935 -9.84 -0.69 18.51
C ILE A 935 -8.38 -1.14 18.66
N ALA A 936 -8.00 -2.30 18.11
CA ALA A 936 -6.61 -2.78 18.12
C ALA A 936 -5.70 -1.90 17.25
N VAL A 937 -6.12 -1.53 16.05
CA VAL A 937 -5.39 -0.60 15.16
C VAL A 937 -5.18 0.76 15.84
N LEU A 938 -6.23 1.33 16.44
CA LEU A 938 -6.13 2.59 17.19
C LEU A 938 -5.22 2.49 18.42
N ALA A 939 -5.14 1.32 19.06
CA ALA A 939 -4.18 1.08 20.15
C ALA A 939 -2.73 1.04 19.63
N VAL A 940 -2.47 0.38 18.49
CA VAL A 940 -1.15 0.35 17.84
C VAL A 940 -0.71 1.75 17.38
N MET A 941 -1.62 2.53 16.78
CA MET A 941 -1.36 3.95 16.45
C MET A 941 -1.06 4.78 17.70
N GLY A 942 -1.81 4.59 18.79
CA GLY A 942 -1.55 5.25 20.08
C GLY A 942 -0.18 4.90 20.68
N ILE A 943 0.28 3.66 20.50
CA ILE A 943 1.62 3.19 20.92
C ILE A 943 2.71 3.81 20.04
N ARG A 944 2.52 3.89 18.71
CA ARG A 944 3.45 4.61 17.81
C ARG A 944 3.54 6.10 18.15
N TYR A 945 2.41 6.77 18.44
CA TYR A 945 2.37 8.23 18.69
C TYR A 945 3.04 8.66 20.00
N ASN A 946 2.88 7.91 21.10
CA ASN A 946 3.44 8.30 22.41
C ASN A 946 4.98 8.22 22.50
N ARG A 947 5.67 7.63 21.52
CA ARG A 947 7.11 7.32 21.58
C ARG A 947 8.06 8.52 21.50
N LYS A 948 7.54 9.77 21.56
CA LYS A 948 8.32 11.02 21.41
C LYS A 948 8.46 11.90 22.66
N THR A 949 7.81 11.58 23.78
CA THR A 949 8.04 12.30 25.05
C THR A 949 7.99 11.40 26.27
N ASP A 950 9.15 11.01 26.78
CA ASP A 950 9.30 10.83 28.22
C ASP A 950 10.65 11.34 28.74
N LYS A 951 10.66 11.86 29.96
CA LYS A 951 11.86 12.36 30.63
C LYS A 951 12.18 11.46 31.81
N ILE A 952 13.35 10.83 31.78
CA ILE A 952 13.86 9.96 32.84
C ILE A 952 13.79 10.68 34.20
N VAL A 953 12.93 10.19 35.10
CA VAL A 953 12.87 10.59 36.52
C VAL A 953 12.58 9.35 37.37
N GLU A 954 13.65 8.66 37.78
CA GLU A 954 13.65 7.60 38.79
C GLU A 954 15.03 7.54 39.46
N GLY A 955 15.22 6.99 40.65
CA GLY A 955 14.25 6.38 41.56
C GLY A 955 14.98 5.78 42.77
N VAL A 956 15.14 6.53 43.85
CA VAL A 956 15.99 6.11 45.01
C VAL A 956 15.16 5.40 46.08
N HIS A 957 15.57 4.18 46.49
CA HIS A 957 15.45 3.54 47.83
C HIS A 957 15.65 2.00 47.72
N SER A 958 16.06 1.21 48.74
CA SER A 958 16.77 1.49 50.00
C SER A 958 17.14 0.18 50.77
N MET A 959 18.43 0.00 51.10
CA MET A 959 18.99 -0.78 52.22
C MET A 959 18.82 -2.31 52.35
N ALA A 960 19.97 -2.98 52.55
CA ALA A 960 20.14 -4.01 53.57
C ALA A 960 21.46 -3.79 54.35
N GLN A 961 21.43 -4.00 55.68
CA GLN A 961 22.55 -3.96 56.64
C GLN A 961 22.75 -5.40 57.18
N PRO A 962 23.92 -5.84 57.73
CA PRO A 962 24.82 -5.10 58.64
C PRO A 962 26.34 -5.24 58.29
N SER A 963 27.32 -4.64 58.97
CA SER A 963 27.49 -4.53 60.43
C SER A 963 28.50 -3.45 60.87
N SER A 964 28.56 -3.19 62.18
CA SER A 964 29.26 -2.04 62.77
C SER A 964 30.76 -2.27 62.99
N PHE A 965 31.59 -1.47 62.34
CA PHE A 965 32.93 -1.11 62.83
C PHE A 965 32.98 0.38 63.18
N ALA A 966 33.69 0.73 64.26
CA ALA A 966 33.87 2.11 64.67
C ALA A 966 34.81 2.85 63.70
N PRO A 967 34.63 4.16 63.44
CA PRO A 967 35.47 4.90 62.52
C PRO A 967 36.93 4.89 63.01
N PRO A 968 37.92 4.67 62.11
CA PRO A 968 39.32 4.88 62.43
C PRO A 968 39.53 6.32 62.92
N SER A 969 40.20 6.47 64.07
CA SER A 969 40.57 7.79 64.58
C SER A 969 41.49 8.51 63.59
N THR A 970 41.33 9.82 63.48
CA THR A 970 42.21 10.75 62.73
C THR A 970 43.68 10.31 62.81
N PRO A 971 44.39 10.12 61.68
CA PRO A 971 45.79 9.72 61.71
C PRO A 971 46.64 10.76 62.47
N PRO A 972 47.64 10.32 63.26
CA PRO A 972 48.48 11.23 64.01
C PRO A 972 49.30 12.12 63.05
N SER A 973 49.52 13.38 63.44
CA SER A 973 50.33 14.32 62.66
C SER A 973 51.74 13.76 62.39
N PRO A 974 52.31 13.99 61.20
CA PRO A 974 53.57 13.37 60.79
C PRO A 974 54.73 13.73 61.73
N THR A 975 55.48 12.71 62.15
CA THR A 975 56.69 12.87 62.95
C THR A 975 57.80 13.51 62.13
N MET A 976 57.96 14.83 62.27
CA MET A 976 59.05 15.57 61.63
C MET A 976 60.42 15.10 62.16
N HIS A 977 61.20 14.50 61.27
CA HIS A 977 62.61 14.19 61.52
C HIS A 977 63.49 15.43 61.37
N LEU A 978 64.67 15.39 62.00
CA LEU A 978 65.69 16.43 61.79
C LEU A 978 66.24 16.37 60.35
N PRO A 979 66.55 17.50 59.71
CA PRO A 979 67.07 17.52 58.35
C PRO A 979 68.38 16.73 58.19
N CYS A 980 68.64 16.26 56.97
CA CYS A 980 69.79 15.43 56.64
C CYS A 980 71.11 16.05 57.11
N LYS A 981 71.89 15.27 57.87
CA LYS A 981 73.13 15.74 58.52
C LYS A 981 74.22 16.14 57.53
N LYS A 982 74.11 15.71 56.27
CA LYS A 982 75.09 15.95 55.20
C LYS A 982 74.69 17.03 54.19
N CYS A 983 73.40 17.16 53.86
CA CYS A 983 72.94 18.09 52.83
C CYS A 983 71.79 19.02 53.25
N GLY A 984 71.25 18.91 54.46
CA GLY A 984 70.13 19.72 54.95
C GLY A 984 68.77 19.41 54.30
N GLY A 985 68.70 18.45 53.37
CA GLY A 985 67.46 18.01 52.72
C GLY A 985 66.54 17.23 53.67
N PHE A 986 65.31 16.98 53.20
CA PHE A 986 64.32 16.19 53.92
C PHE A 986 64.79 14.73 54.14
N VAL A 987 64.25 14.09 55.18
CA VAL A 987 64.57 12.72 55.57
C VAL A 987 63.27 11.99 55.91
N GLN A 988 63.02 10.87 55.24
CA GLN A 988 61.79 10.09 55.37
C GLN A 988 62.04 8.74 56.05
N GLU A 989 61.03 8.17 56.70
CA GLU A 989 61.11 6.81 57.24
C GLU A 989 61.04 5.78 56.10
N VAL A 990 61.94 4.80 56.09
CA VAL A 990 62.04 3.73 55.09
C VAL A 990 62.38 2.40 55.78
N MET A 991 61.69 1.33 55.42
CA MET A 991 62.03 -0.02 55.86
C MET A 991 63.18 -0.58 55.01
N HIS A 992 64.24 -1.06 55.66
CA HIS A 992 65.37 -1.73 54.99
C HIS A 992 65.86 -2.90 55.85
N GLN A 993 65.82 -4.12 55.29
CA GLN A 993 66.21 -5.36 55.98
C GLN A 993 65.49 -5.54 57.35
N GLU A 994 64.16 -5.47 57.39
CA GLU A 994 63.35 -5.61 58.63
C GLU A 994 63.72 -4.60 59.75
N ASN A 995 64.25 -3.45 59.37
CA ASN A 995 64.64 -2.36 60.26
C ASN A 995 64.07 -1.05 59.69
N LEU A 996 63.51 -0.22 60.56
CA LEU A 996 63.03 1.12 60.23
C LEU A 996 64.19 2.10 60.34
N TRP A 997 64.49 2.80 59.26
CA TRP A 997 65.54 3.81 59.17
C TRP A 997 64.96 5.15 58.70
N THR A 998 65.68 6.23 58.94
CA THR A 998 65.50 7.48 58.19
C THR A 998 66.49 7.53 57.03
N TRP A 999 66.00 7.85 55.83
CA TRP A 999 66.77 7.93 54.58
C TRP A 999 66.66 9.34 53.99
N CYS A 1000 67.78 9.90 53.53
CA CYS A 1000 67.75 11.15 52.76
C CYS A 1000 67.83 10.86 51.26
N PRO A 1001 66.76 11.12 50.47
CA PRO A 1001 66.78 10.92 49.03
C PRO A 1001 67.82 11.81 48.33
N SER A 1002 67.94 13.08 48.76
CA SER A 1002 68.73 14.12 48.11
C SER A 1002 70.23 13.84 48.05
N CYS A 1003 70.78 13.06 48.99
CA CYS A 1003 72.18 12.65 48.99
C CYS A 1003 72.40 11.13 49.07
N ARG A 1004 71.32 10.34 48.98
CA ARG A 1004 71.30 8.87 48.96
C ARG A 1004 72.08 8.21 50.11
N GLU A 1005 71.82 8.66 51.35
CA GLU A 1005 72.44 8.09 52.56
C GLU A 1005 71.44 7.87 53.71
N TRP A 1006 71.57 6.72 54.37
CA TRP A 1006 70.91 6.38 55.63
C TRP A 1006 71.36 7.36 56.72
N GLN A 1007 70.42 7.88 57.51
CA GLN A 1007 70.68 8.90 58.53
C GLN A 1007 70.67 8.31 59.95
N ASP A 1008 69.52 7.84 60.44
CA ASP A 1008 69.35 7.27 61.78
C ASP A 1008 68.49 6.00 61.77
N PHE A 1009 68.82 5.02 62.62
CA PHE A 1009 67.99 3.83 62.85
C PHE A 1009 66.92 4.14 63.89
N LEU A 1010 65.65 3.88 63.57
CA LEU A 1010 64.49 4.18 64.44
C LEU A 1010 64.02 2.97 65.25
N GLY A 1011 64.27 1.75 64.79
CA GLY A 1011 63.91 0.52 65.50
C GLY A 1011 63.61 -0.64 64.56
N LYS A 1012 63.32 -1.81 65.13
CA LYS A 1012 62.67 -2.90 64.39
C LYS A 1012 61.16 -2.71 64.44
N ARG A 1013 60.49 -2.96 63.31
CA ARG A 1013 59.04 -3.12 63.17
C ARG A 1013 58.80 -4.47 62.50
#